data_AF-A0A933RKE5-F1
#
_entry.id   AF-A0A933RKE5-F1
#
_cell.length_a   1.000
_cell.length_b   1.000
_cell.length_c   1.000
_cell.angle_alpha   90.00
_cell.angle_beta   90.00
_cell.angle_gamma   90.00
#
_symmetry.space_group_name_H-M   'P 1'
#
loop_
_entity.id
_entity.type
_entity.pdbx_description
1 polymer ?
#
loop_
_entity_poly.entity_id
_entity_poly.type
_entity_poly.pdbx_seq_one_letter_code
_entity_poly.pdbx_strand_id
1 'polypeptide(L)'
;MNKEIWSQAPSLTYRGITRNVPLQNFAGRNYLAYTDPILIAQLEIKNDERVLDVGGGAAPCSRADVVTDAYLDDDTHRVGKPTPKDKKYVECFAENLLFDDGEFDVAICKHVLEHAVDPEAACKEIARVARRGYIETPSPWSEYFYGYPPHRWMISAENGVLVFRPRPFIRSPFLNCLRWMEYCDADFSLRWNLEYRNLITTQFPWKGEIPYRIESGAGFNYDDPEQAFESHLSFVINALRFGGVPAGELEYEARAALKFRPQSAIAFNALGVVLRLARQNEKSQEAFSEACRLEPNDGVFRHNAQLPLNSSQCQLKLLPPEPADSGLPAEDFAGKVFYSGSREHDSLLATQLNIKDEEKVLDVMNQGNIFARTNFIVDVSGETLTYRSEKETRFLGCAPPSAFTAMPFPDGSLDVAIARDALAYMDHPSKLCSEIQRVARRGFIEVPHHYWEYVWGNPKHRWLCAFENGVLVFRRKPFAKIPFKSVMVPLVLKFPELRHRIEVSLRNVSFIQLAWEGRFDFRVEDDPACPYDYHRPKDALLAHIDCGYNLCNQGAPQAALPEAEAALAIDGNHPDSLNMRGLIAWASGHYKEGLEHVRRAAELAPENKTIAENFRFMREKYTQISANKDTGDKQPRT
;
A
#
# COMPACT_ATOMS: atom_id res chain seq x y z
N MET A 1 22.18 -5.49 24.28
CA MET A 1 21.03 -4.65 23.88
C MET A 1 21.00 -3.39 24.72
N ASN A 2 21.46 -2.27 24.16
CA ASN A 2 21.41 -0.93 24.71
C ASN A 2 19.93 -0.53 24.81
N LYS A 3 19.33 -0.67 26.00
CA LYS A 3 17.90 -0.38 26.19
C LYS A 3 17.57 1.11 26.00
N GLU A 4 18.55 1.99 26.13
CA GLU A 4 18.34 3.44 26.07
C GLU A 4 17.99 3.90 24.66
N ILE A 5 18.66 3.40 23.61
CA ILE A 5 18.41 3.85 22.22
C ILE A 5 16.96 3.58 21.81
N TRP A 6 16.42 2.40 22.13
CA TRP A 6 15.06 2.00 21.76
C TRP A 6 13.97 2.78 22.50
N SER A 7 14.29 3.43 23.62
CA SER A 7 13.36 4.24 24.40
C SER A 7 13.27 5.69 23.94
N GLN A 8 14.19 6.13 23.07
CA GLN A 8 14.26 7.51 22.59
C GLN A 8 13.64 7.62 21.19
N ALA A 9 12.89 8.69 20.96
CA ALA A 9 12.42 9.07 19.63
C ALA A 9 13.30 10.20 19.09
N PRO A 10 14.37 9.89 18.32
CA PRO A 10 15.28 10.90 17.80
C PRO A 10 14.53 11.90 16.90
N SER A 11 14.89 13.18 17.05
CA SER A 11 14.42 14.24 16.15
C SER A 11 15.20 14.17 14.85
N LEU A 12 14.52 13.78 13.77
CA LEU A 12 15.09 13.60 12.45
C LEU A 12 14.48 14.56 11.44
N THR A 13 15.33 15.13 10.59
CA THR A 13 14.91 15.97 9.48
C THR A 13 15.04 15.20 8.17
N TYR A 14 13.93 15.01 7.47
CA TYR A 14 13.88 14.34 6.19
C TYR A 14 13.07 15.18 5.20
N ARG A 15 13.69 15.54 4.06
CA ARG A 15 13.09 16.39 3.01
C ARG A 15 12.41 17.67 3.54
N GLY A 16 13.03 18.31 4.53
CA GLY A 16 12.54 19.57 5.13
C GLY A 16 11.50 19.41 6.24
N ILE A 17 11.09 18.18 6.56
CA ILE A 17 10.19 17.88 7.67
C ILE A 17 11.01 17.36 8.85
N THR A 18 10.84 17.97 10.02
CA THR A 18 11.45 17.50 11.27
C THR A 18 10.39 16.81 12.14
N ARG A 19 10.67 15.57 12.58
CA ARG A 19 9.78 14.79 13.44
C ARG A 19 10.58 13.94 14.43
N ASN A 20 10.03 13.72 15.61
CA ASN A 20 10.53 12.68 16.53
C ASN A 20 10.07 11.31 15.99
N VAL A 21 11.02 10.51 15.52
CA VAL A 21 10.74 9.22 14.87
C VAL A 21 10.83 8.10 15.92
N PRO A 22 9.74 7.36 16.20
CA PRO A 22 9.81 6.21 17.10
C PRO A 22 10.67 5.09 16.52
N LEU A 23 11.62 4.59 17.32
CA LEU A 23 12.44 3.41 16.97
C LEU A 23 11.73 2.09 17.31
N GLN A 24 10.56 2.17 17.94
CA GLN A 24 9.64 1.06 18.14
C GLN A 24 8.23 1.57 17.84
N ASN A 25 7.51 0.82 17.01
CA ASN A 25 6.10 1.09 16.69
C ASN A 25 5.30 -0.21 16.89
N PHE A 26 4.04 -0.21 16.46
CA PHE A 26 3.15 -1.34 16.67
C PHE A 26 3.56 -2.63 15.92
N ALA A 27 4.40 -2.52 14.89
CA ALA A 27 4.95 -3.68 14.18
C ALA A 27 6.27 -4.18 14.81
N GLY A 28 6.68 -3.60 15.93
CA GLY A 28 7.88 -3.98 16.66
C GLY A 28 9.01 -2.97 16.49
N ARG A 29 10.25 -3.47 16.51
CA ARG A 29 11.44 -2.63 16.34
C ARG A 29 11.51 -2.09 14.92
N ASN A 30 11.94 -0.83 14.82
CA ASN A 30 12.08 -0.12 13.57
C ASN A 30 13.55 0.29 13.41
N TYR A 31 14.30 -0.50 12.65
CA TYR A 31 15.71 -0.27 12.35
C TYR A 31 15.82 0.81 11.27
N LEU A 32 16.53 1.91 11.53
CA LEU A 32 16.61 3.03 10.58
C LEU A 32 17.77 2.83 9.60
N ALA A 33 17.57 1.96 8.61
CA ALA A 33 18.63 1.52 7.71
C ALA A 33 19.23 2.61 6.80
N TYR A 34 18.58 3.77 6.70
CA TYR A 34 19.05 4.97 5.98
C TYR A 34 19.55 6.08 6.92
N THR A 35 19.71 5.80 8.21
CA THR A 35 20.32 6.71 9.18
C THR A 35 21.42 5.97 9.91
N ASP A 36 22.57 5.82 9.25
CA ASP A 36 23.66 4.98 9.74
C ASP A 36 24.04 5.20 11.20
N PRO A 37 24.20 6.43 11.74
CA PRO A 37 24.54 6.60 13.15
C PRO A 37 23.54 5.94 14.09
N ILE A 38 22.26 5.94 13.73
CA ILE A 38 21.20 5.28 14.50
C ILE A 38 21.24 3.78 14.28
N LEU A 39 21.37 3.30 13.04
CA LEU A 39 21.46 1.87 12.75
C LEU A 39 22.64 1.22 13.48
N ILE A 40 23.82 1.84 13.42
CA ILE A 40 25.05 1.43 14.11
C ILE A 40 24.80 1.32 15.61
N ALA A 41 24.12 2.30 16.22
CA ALA A 41 23.76 2.27 17.63
C ALA A 41 22.71 1.19 17.95
N GLN A 42 21.69 1.01 17.11
CA GLN A 42 20.65 -0.02 17.24
C GLN A 42 21.21 -1.43 17.16
N LEU A 43 22.26 -1.62 16.35
CA LEU A 43 22.99 -2.87 16.18
C LEU A 43 24.18 -3.01 17.14
N GLU A 44 24.43 -2.03 18.02
CA GLU A 44 25.57 -2.02 18.95
C GLU A 44 26.90 -2.31 18.26
N ILE A 45 27.13 -1.73 17.08
CA ILE A 45 28.39 -1.88 16.36
C ILE A 45 29.44 -1.01 17.05
N LYS A 46 30.54 -1.63 17.48
CA LYS A 46 31.63 -0.97 18.17
C LYS A 46 32.69 -0.44 17.19
N ASN A 47 33.51 0.48 17.68
CA ASN A 47 34.57 1.09 16.87
C ASN A 47 35.71 0.10 16.56
N ASP A 48 35.88 -0.96 17.35
CA ASP A 48 36.91 -1.98 17.19
C ASP A 48 36.44 -3.21 16.41
N GLU A 49 35.14 -3.35 16.16
CA GLU A 49 34.57 -4.46 15.36
C GLU A 49 34.82 -4.24 13.88
N ARG A 50 35.21 -5.30 13.15
CA ARG A 50 35.39 -5.25 11.70
C ARG A 50 34.05 -5.45 10.98
N VAL A 51 33.70 -4.53 10.09
CA VAL A 51 32.36 -4.44 9.47
C VAL A 51 32.41 -4.62 7.96
N LEU A 52 31.61 -5.56 7.47
CA LEU A 52 31.32 -5.79 6.06
C LEU A 52 29.97 -5.16 5.69
N ASP A 53 29.93 -4.43 4.59
CA ASP A 53 28.67 -4.07 3.92
C ASP A 53 28.54 -4.91 2.64
N VAL A 54 27.53 -5.77 2.63
CA VAL A 54 27.22 -6.66 1.52
C VAL A 54 26.29 -5.92 0.55
N GLY A 55 26.78 -5.67 -0.66
CA GLY A 55 26.05 -4.92 -1.69
C GLY A 55 25.89 -3.42 -1.42
N GLY A 56 26.78 -2.81 -0.62
CA GLY A 56 26.65 -1.40 -0.20
C GLY A 56 26.70 -0.38 -1.35
N GLY A 57 27.30 -0.75 -2.49
CA GLY A 57 27.29 0.01 -3.75
C GLY A 57 27.50 1.51 -3.60
N ALA A 58 26.48 2.31 -3.98
CA ALA A 58 26.56 3.77 -3.97
C ALA A 58 26.27 4.42 -2.59
N ALA A 59 25.78 3.66 -1.61
CA ALA A 59 25.41 4.16 -0.30
C ALA A 59 25.79 3.17 0.82
N PRO A 60 27.08 2.78 0.91
CA PRO A 60 27.53 1.85 1.94
C PRO A 60 27.36 2.47 3.33
N CYS A 61 27.16 1.61 4.31
CA CYS A 61 27.16 1.98 5.71
C CYS A 61 28.47 2.70 6.05
N SER A 62 28.34 3.86 6.68
CA SER A 62 29.48 4.68 7.10
C SER A 62 30.48 3.93 7.99
N ARG A 63 30.03 2.94 8.78
CA ARG A 63 30.92 2.11 9.61
C ARG A 63 31.58 0.96 8.85
N ALA A 64 31.19 0.64 7.62
CA ALA A 64 31.80 -0.44 6.85
C ALA A 64 33.31 -0.22 6.63
N ASP A 65 34.12 -1.23 6.97
CA ASP A 65 35.56 -1.26 6.69
C ASP A 65 35.81 -1.83 5.28
N VAL A 66 34.96 -2.78 4.86
CA VAL A 66 34.96 -3.38 3.53
C VAL A 66 33.54 -3.36 2.99
N VAL A 67 33.42 -3.07 1.70
CA VAL A 67 32.15 -3.08 0.96
C VAL A 67 32.27 -4.10 -0.18
N THR A 68 31.23 -4.85 -0.43
CA THR A 68 31.12 -5.67 -1.64
C THR A 68 30.07 -5.13 -2.57
N ASP A 69 30.27 -5.36 -3.86
CA ASP A 69 29.31 -5.07 -4.91
C ASP A 69 29.49 -6.13 -6.01
N ALA A 70 28.40 -6.52 -6.67
CA ALA A 70 28.48 -7.50 -7.76
C ALA A 70 29.13 -6.89 -9.01
N TYR A 71 29.05 -5.57 -9.20
CA TYR A 71 29.54 -4.87 -10.37
C TYR A 71 30.11 -3.47 -10.02
N LEU A 72 31.43 -3.36 -9.83
CA LEU A 72 32.05 -2.08 -9.46
C LEU A 72 32.06 -1.07 -10.61
N ASP A 73 32.20 -1.57 -11.84
CA ASP A 73 32.28 -0.76 -13.06
C ASP A 73 30.93 -0.59 -13.76
N ASP A 74 29.88 -1.29 -13.31
CA ASP A 74 28.51 -1.14 -13.81
C ASP A 74 27.64 -0.41 -12.77
N ASP A 75 27.35 0.87 -13.01
CA ASP A 75 26.51 1.70 -12.15
C ASP A 75 25.03 1.69 -12.55
N THR A 76 24.66 0.82 -13.50
CA THR A 76 23.28 0.63 -13.94
C THR A 76 22.36 0.30 -12.76
N HIS A 77 22.76 -0.65 -11.93
CA HIS A 77 22.03 -1.04 -10.71
C HIS A 77 22.07 0.01 -9.59
N ARG A 78 22.84 1.10 -9.77
CA ARG A 78 22.98 2.23 -8.82
C ARG A 78 22.29 3.51 -9.31
N VAL A 79 21.45 3.41 -10.33
CA VAL A 79 20.80 4.57 -10.98
C VAL A 79 21.85 5.61 -11.40
N GLY A 80 23.03 5.14 -11.85
CA GLY A 80 24.14 6.00 -12.29
C GLY A 80 24.97 6.67 -11.19
N LYS A 81 24.89 6.19 -9.93
CA LYS A 81 25.70 6.73 -8.82
C LYS A 81 27.03 5.96 -8.65
N PRO A 82 28.19 6.65 -8.61
CA PRO A 82 29.48 6.02 -8.43
C PRO A 82 29.68 5.52 -6.99
N THR A 83 30.60 4.57 -6.80
CA THR A 83 31.02 4.10 -5.47
C THR A 83 31.88 5.16 -4.76
N PRO A 84 31.65 5.41 -3.45
CA PRO A 84 32.52 6.28 -2.65
C PRO A 84 33.99 5.83 -2.63
N LYS A 85 34.94 6.73 -2.89
CA LYS A 85 36.37 6.36 -3.02
C LYS A 85 37.08 6.06 -1.70
N ASP A 86 36.48 6.42 -0.57
CA ASP A 86 37.03 6.28 0.78
C ASP A 86 36.80 4.88 1.39
N LYS A 87 36.09 3.99 0.68
CA LYS A 87 35.82 2.62 1.10
C LYS A 87 36.67 1.61 0.32
N LYS A 88 36.99 0.49 0.96
CA LYS A 88 37.63 -0.65 0.31
C LYS A 88 36.55 -1.53 -0.30
N TYR A 89 36.52 -1.60 -1.63
CA TYR A 89 35.59 -2.47 -2.36
C TYR A 89 36.22 -3.81 -2.73
N VAL A 90 35.39 -4.85 -2.75
CA VAL A 90 35.68 -6.17 -3.32
C VAL A 90 34.52 -6.54 -4.23
N GLU A 91 34.81 -6.74 -5.52
CA GLU A 91 33.80 -7.19 -6.48
C GLU A 91 33.51 -8.68 -6.26
N CYS A 92 32.30 -9.00 -5.81
CA CYS A 92 31.83 -10.36 -5.63
C CYS A 92 30.31 -10.40 -5.43
N PHE A 93 29.73 -11.57 -5.68
CA PHE A 93 28.33 -11.85 -5.40
C PHE A 93 28.14 -12.25 -3.93
N ALA A 94 26.97 -11.96 -3.36
CA ALA A 94 26.65 -12.32 -1.97
C ALA A 94 26.68 -13.85 -1.76
N GLU A 95 26.43 -14.61 -2.82
CA GLU A 95 26.49 -16.07 -2.90
C GLU A 95 27.91 -16.64 -2.82
N ASN A 96 28.96 -15.81 -2.98
CA ASN A 96 30.35 -16.22 -2.91
C ASN A 96 31.25 -15.07 -2.46
N LEU A 97 31.28 -14.84 -1.15
CA LEU A 97 32.07 -13.78 -0.54
C LEU A 97 33.54 -14.21 -0.42
N LEU A 98 34.45 -13.43 -1.01
CA LEU A 98 35.89 -13.75 -1.15
C LEU A 98 36.70 -13.49 0.13
N PHE A 99 36.18 -13.96 1.27
CA PHE A 99 36.72 -13.71 2.61
C PHE A 99 36.83 -15.00 3.41
N ASP A 100 37.69 -14.99 4.42
CA ASP A 100 37.88 -16.12 5.33
C ASP A 100 36.67 -16.27 6.29
N ASP A 101 36.51 -17.47 6.85
CA ASP A 101 35.47 -17.75 7.86
C ASP A 101 35.64 -16.84 9.09
N GLY A 102 34.56 -16.16 9.48
CA GLY A 102 34.53 -15.27 10.63
C GLY A 102 35.48 -14.07 10.53
N GLU A 103 35.88 -13.69 9.31
CA GLU A 103 36.76 -12.55 9.03
C GLU A 103 36.20 -11.22 9.55
N PHE A 104 34.86 -11.09 9.60
CA PHE A 104 34.15 -9.91 10.06
C PHE A 104 33.39 -10.17 11.36
N ASP A 105 33.28 -9.14 12.21
CA ASP A 105 32.42 -9.20 13.38
C ASP A 105 30.97 -8.95 12.99
N VAL A 106 30.72 -8.02 12.06
CA VAL A 106 29.36 -7.59 11.65
C VAL A 106 29.24 -7.56 10.13
N ALA A 107 28.15 -8.13 9.59
CA ALA A 107 27.73 -7.90 8.21
C ALA A 107 26.40 -7.12 8.16
N ILE A 108 26.36 -6.07 7.33
CA ILE A 108 25.15 -5.33 6.97
C ILE A 108 24.81 -5.69 5.53
N CYS A 109 23.58 -6.13 5.26
CA CYS A 109 23.12 -6.52 3.93
C CYS A 109 21.77 -5.86 3.68
N LYS A 110 21.72 -4.85 2.81
CA LYS A 110 20.51 -4.05 2.56
C LYS A 110 20.19 -4.08 1.08
N HIS A 111 18.98 -4.52 0.74
CA HIS A 111 18.46 -4.57 -0.64
C HIS A 111 19.37 -5.38 -1.60
N VAL A 112 19.69 -6.61 -1.20
CA VAL A 112 20.56 -7.54 -1.95
C VAL A 112 19.89 -8.90 -2.12
N LEU A 113 19.38 -9.48 -1.04
CA LEU A 113 18.90 -10.86 -1.05
C LEU A 113 17.65 -11.07 -1.93
N GLU A 114 16.89 -10.02 -2.21
CA GLU A 114 15.78 -10.05 -3.15
C GLU A 114 16.22 -10.20 -4.62
N HIS A 115 17.50 -9.94 -4.92
CA HIS A 115 18.11 -10.14 -6.23
C HIS A 115 18.84 -11.47 -6.36
N ALA A 116 19.10 -12.16 -5.24
CA ALA A 116 19.94 -13.35 -5.19
C ALA A 116 19.44 -14.43 -6.14
N VAL A 117 20.35 -15.04 -6.90
CA VAL A 117 20.01 -16.20 -7.74
C VAL A 117 19.85 -17.43 -6.86
N ASP A 118 20.74 -17.56 -5.86
CA ASP A 118 20.70 -18.60 -4.84
C ASP A 118 20.69 -17.96 -3.45
N PRO A 119 19.50 -17.65 -2.89
CA PRO A 119 19.39 -17.04 -1.57
C PRO A 119 19.91 -17.95 -0.45
N GLU A 120 19.95 -19.28 -0.65
CA GLU A 120 20.55 -20.20 0.32
C GLU A 120 22.07 -20.00 0.38
N ALA A 121 22.73 -19.99 -0.78
CA ALA A 121 24.16 -19.73 -0.86
C ALA A 121 24.50 -18.36 -0.27
N ALA A 122 23.73 -17.32 -0.59
CA ALA A 122 23.94 -15.98 -0.03
C ALA A 122 23.80 -15.96 1.50
N CYS A 123 22.76 -16.59 2.07
CA CYS A 123 22.59 -16.64 3.52
C CYS A 123 23.74 -17.40 4.20
N LYS A 124 24.18 -18.54 3.62
CA LYS A 124 25.30 -19.32 4.15
C LYS A 124 26.60 -18.51 4.12
N GLU A 125 26.87 -17.82 3.01
CA GLU A 125 28.09 -17.04 2.87
C GLU A 125 28.15 -15.84 3.79
N ILE A 126 27.05 -15.08 3.91
CA ILE A 126 26.98 -13.96 4.85
C ILE A 126 27.21 -14.42 6.29
N ALA A 127 26.62 -15.55 6.69
CA ALA A 127 26.83 -16.13 8.03
C ALA A 127 28.22 -16.76 8.19
N ARG A 128 28.85 -17.25 7.12
CA ARG A 128 30.21 -17.82 7.15
C ARG A 128 31.24 -16.73 7.44
N VAL A 129 31.16 -15.60 6.75
CA VAL A 129 32.20 -14.54 6.85
C VAL A 129 31.99 -13.60 8.04
N ALA A 130 30.79 -13.55 8.63
CA ALA A 130 30.47 -12.64 9.74
C ALA A 130 29.78 -13.34 10.92
N ARG A 131 30.06 -12.88 12.15
CA ARG A 131 29.51 -13.51 13.38
C ARG A 131 28.08 -13.10 13.72
N ARG A 132 27.66 -11.93 13.26
CA ARG A 132 26.33 -11.33 13.46
C ARG A 132 26.05 -10.31 12.38
N GLY A 133 24.82 -9.84 12.28
CA GLY A 133 24.52 -8.84 11.28
C GLY A 133 23.09 -8.35 11.25
N TYR A 134 22.80 -7.64 10.17
CA TYR A 134 21.49 -7.10 9.84
C TYR A 134 21.22 -7.30 8.36
N ILE A 135 20.04 -7.86 8.08
CA ILE A 135 19.52 -8.02 6.72
C ILE A 135 18.29 -7.14 6.59
N GLU A 136 18.18 -6.42 5.48
CA GLU A 136 16.97 -5.71 5.08
C GLU A 136 16.63 -5.99 3.62
N THR A 137 15.36 -6.32 3.37
CA THR A 137 14.80 -6.49 2.03
C THR A 137 13.43 -5.80 1.96
N PRO A 138 12.88 -5.52 0.78
CA PRO A 138 11.47 -5.17 0.66
C PRO A 138 10.57 -6.24 1.30
N SER A 139 9.49 -5.80 1.94
CA SER A 139 8.45 -6.69 2.47
C SER A 139 7.52 -7.18 1.36
N PRO A 140 6.78 -8.29 1.54
CA PRO A 140 5.90 -8.81 0.52
C PRO A 140 4.82 -7.82 0.06
N TRP A 141 4.23 -7.06 0.99
CA TRP A 141 3.21 -6.09 0.58
C TRP A 141 3.81 -4.89 -0.15
N SER A 142 5.04 -4.47 0.20
CA SER A 142 5.72 -3.39 -0.54
C SER A 142 5.98 -3.79 -2.00
N GLU A 143 6.24 -5.07 -2.29
CA GLU A 143 6.38 -5.57 -3.67
C GLU A 143 5.09 -5.41 -4.49
N TYR A 144 3.91 -5.54 -3.86
CA TYR A 144 2.63 -5.39 -4.55
C TYR A 144 2.34 -3.95 -5.02
N PHE A 145 2.72 -2.94 -4.23
CA PHE A 145 2.39 -1.53 -4.49
C PHE A 145 3.54 -0.68 -5.02
N TYR A 146 4.78 -1.04 -4.66
CA TYR A 146 5.97 -0.24 -4.93
C TYR A 146 6.84 -0.99 -5.93
N GLY A 147 7.30 -2.20 -5.60
CA GLY A 147 8.00 -3.18 -6.46
C GLY A 147 9.26 -2.68 -7.19
N TYR A 148 10.18 -3.56 -7.52
CA TYR A 148 11.31 -3.22 -8.39
C TYR A 148 11.56 -4.30 -9.45
N PRO A 149 11.83 -3.96 -10.72
CA PRO A 149 11.82 -4.95 -11.80
C PRO A 149 12.72 -6.18 -11.57
N PRO A 150 13.96 -6.05 -11.08
CA PRO A 150 14.88 -7.19 -10.95
C PRO A 150 14.65 -8.07 -9.72
N HIS A 151 13.69 -7.76 -8.84
CA HIS A 151 13.45 -8.56 -7.64
C HIS A 151 12.91 -9.95 -8.00
N ARG A 152 13.58 -10.99 -7.52
CA ARG A 152 13.21 -12.40 -7.73
C ARG A 152 12.33 -12.95 -6.61
N TRP A 153 12.40 -12.34 -5.42
CA TRP A 153 11.84 -12.92 -4.20
C TRP A 153 10.90 -11.96 -3.47
N MET A 154 9.84 -12.51 -2.89
CA MET A 154 9.08 -11.91 -1.80
C MET A 154 9.62 -12.47 -0.49
N ILE A 155 10.24 -11.60 0.32
CA ILE A 155 10.99 -12.03 1.52
C ILE A 155 10.29 -11.50 2.77
N SER A 156 10.05 -12.39 3.73
CA SER A 156 9.41 -12.06 5.01
C SER A 156 10.14 -12.68 6.19
N ALA A 157 9.93 -12.14 7.39
CA ALA A 157 10.42 -12.74 8.63
C ALA A 157 9.27 -13.39 9.39
N GLU A 158 9.28 -14.72 9.50
CA GLU A 158 8.23 -15.50 10.15
C GLU A 158 8.83 -16.28 11.32
N ASN A 159 8.39 -15.99 12.55
CA ASN A 159 8.85 -16.70 13.75
C ASN A 159 10.40 -16.77 13.90
N GLY A 160 11.10 -15.70 13.51
CA GLY A 160 12.56 -15.64 13.55
C GLY A 160 13.28 -16.36 12.40
N VAL A 161 12.55 -16.75 11.35
CA VAL A 161 13.10 -17.36 10.12
C VAL A 161 12.87 -16.43 8.93
N LEU A 162 13.90 -16.22 8.12
CA LEU A 162 13.80 -15.48 6.87
C LEU A 162 13.22 -16.39 5.78
N VAL A 163 12.02 -16.08 5.30
CA VAL A 163 11.29 -16.90 4.34
C VAL A 163 11.32 -16.27 2.95
N PHE A 164 11.89 -17.00 1.99
CA PHE A 164 12.01 -16.62 0.59
C PHE A 164 10.93 -17.30 -0.23
N ARG A 165 10.09 -16.50 -0.90
CA ARG A 165 9.06 -16.98 -1.84
C ARG A 165 9.36 -16.46 -3.23
N PRO A 166 9.35 -17.28 -4.28
CA PRO A 166 9.49 -16.78 -5.64
C PRO A 166 8.43 -15.70 -5.92
N ARG A 167 8.84 -14.56 -6.46
CA ARG A 167 7.89 -13.48 -6.81
C ARG A 167 6.93 -14.01 -7.88
N PRO A 168 5.61 -14.04 -7.67
CA PRO A 168 4.75 -14.83 -8.54
C PRO A 168 4.15 -14.02 -9.71
N PHE A 169 4.65 -12.80 -9.95
CA PHE A 169 4.20 -11.90 -11.00
C PHE A 169 5.37 -11.21 -11.70
N ILE A 170 5.17 -10.87 -12.97
CA ILE A 170 6.12 -10.09 -13.78
C ILE A 170 5.84 -8.58 -13.63
N ARG A 171 4.57 -8.21 -13.76
CA ARG A 171 4.07 -6.83 -13.64
C ARG A 171 3.53 -6.61 -12.23
N SER A 172 3.79 -5.42 -11.66
CA SER A 172 3.32 -5.09 -10.30
C SER A 172 1.78 -5.22 -10.20
N PRO A 173 1.25 -6.00 -9.25
CA PRO A 173 -0.18 -6.25 -9.11
C PRO A 173 -0.99 -4.96 -8.94
N PHE A 174 -0.48 -3.99 -8.19
CA PHE A 174 -1.12 -2.67 -8.01
C PHE A 174 -0.41 -1.56 -8.76
N LEU A 175 0.17 -1.89 -9.93
CA LEU A 175 0.67 -0.93 -10.91
C LEU A 175 1.75 0.02 -10.35
N ASN A 176 2.56 -0.40 -9.39
CA ASN A 176 3.57 0.46 -8.74
C ASN A 176 2.97 1.79 -8.21
N CYS A 177 1.69 1.81 -7.84
CA CYS A 177 0.91 3.03 -7.65
C CYS A 177 1.37 3.92 -6.48
N LEU A 178 2.25 3.41 -5.61
CA LEU A 178 2.85 4.18 -4.51
C LEU A 178 4.25 4.72 -4.80
N ARG A 179 4.89 4.32 -5.92
CA ARG A 179 6.28 4.69 -6.24
C ARG A 179 6.50 6.20 -6.29
N TRP A 180 5.56 6.93 -6.88
CA TRP A 180 5.65 8.38 -7.03
C TRP A 180 5.46 9.16 -5.72
N MET A 181 4.77 8.59 -4.73
CA MET A 181 4.49 9.27 -3.46
C MET A 181 5.77 9.56 -2.68
N GLU A 182 6.77 8.69 -2.78
CA GLU A 182 8.10 8.92 -2.19
C GLU A 182 8.82 10.15 -2.79
N TYR A 183 8.45 10.56 -4.00
CA TYR A 183 9.09 11.71 -4.65
C TYR A 183 8.27 12.98 -4.49
N CYS A 184 6.94 12.88 -4.46
CA CYS A 184 6.07 14.06 -4.46
C CYS A 184 5.54 14.47 -3.07
N ASP A 185 5.54 13.59 -2.08
CA ASP A 185 5.03 13.89 -0.74
C ASP A 185 6.09 13.63 0.33
N ALA A 186 6.68 14.70 0.85
CA ALA A 186 7.75 14.62 1.86
C ALA A 186 7.29 13.95 3.16
N ASP A 187 6.02 14.12 3.57
CA ASP A 187 5.48 13.49 4.78
C ASP A 187 5.28 11.98 4.57
N PHE A 188 4.72 11.60 3.42
CA PHE A 188 4.65 10.19 3.02
C PHE A 188 6.05 9.57 3.00
N SER A 189 7.01 10.27 2.40
CA SER A 189 8.39 9.77 2.28
C SER A 189 9.07 9.58 3.63
N LEU A 190 8.85 10.49 4.58
CA LEU A 190 9.34 10.37 5.96
C LEU A 190 8.71 9.18 6.66
N ARG A 191 7.40 8.99 6.51
CA ARG A 191 6.67 7.86 7.08
C ARG A 191 7.15 6.53 6.50
N TRP A 192 7.31 6.46 5.18
CA TRP A 192 7.80 5.31 4.43
C TRP A 192 9.23 4.94 4.82
N ASN A 193 10.16 5.90 4.75
CA ASN A 193 11.58 5.61 4.92
C ASN A 193 12.04 5.55 6.37
N LEU A 194 11.34 6.21 7.30
CA LEU A 194 11.76 6.34 8.70
C LEU A 194 10.71 5.80 9.67
N GLU A 195 9.50 6.35 9.74
CA GLU A 195 8.54 6.07 10.83
C GLU A 195 7.97 4.63 10.83
N TYR A 196 7.72 4.10 9.64
CA TYR A 196 7.10 2.80 9.40
C TYR A 196 7.97 1.93 8.47
N ARG A 197 9.30 2.09 8.55
CA ARG A 197 10.23 1.34 7.71
C ARG A 197 10.06 -0.17 7.90
N ASN A 198 9.89 -0.61 9.13
CA ASN A 198 9.60 -2.00 9.48
C ASN A 198 8.24 -2.54 8.98
N LEU A 199 7.35 -1.69 8.45
CA LEU A 199 6.21 -2.17 7.67
C LEU A 199 6.66 -2.48 6.25
N ILE A 200 7.35 -1.54 5.60
CA ILE A 200 7.69 -1.63 4.17
C ILE A 200 8.86 -2.58 3.89
N THR A 201 9.74 -2.82 4.86
CA THR A 201 10.88 -3.73 4.73
C THR A 201 10.81 -4.86 5.73
N THR A 202 11.31 -6.03 5.31
CA THR A 202 11.64 -7.12 6.21
C THR A 202 12.98 -6.80 6.85
N GLN A 203 12.97 -6.57 8.16
CA GLN A 203 14.14 -6.21 8.95
C GLN A 203 14.56 -7.40 9.82
N PHE A 204 15.77 -7.92 9.61
CA PHE A 204 16.20 -9.19 10.18
C PHE A 204 17.61 -9.08 10.82
N PRO A 205 17.69 -8.68 12.10
CA PRO A 205 18.93 -8.80 12.86
C PRO A 205 19.20 -10.28 13.20
N TRP A 206 20.45 -10.72 13.05
CA TRP A 206 20.84 -12.12 13.27
C TRP A 206 22.17 -12.25 14.03
N LYS A 207 22.41 -13.43 14.60
CA LYS A 207 23.65 -13.76 15.33
C LYS A 207 23.94 -15.26 15.22
N GLY A 208 25.19 -15.60 14.92
CA GLY A 208 25.61 -16.98 14.67
C GLY A 208 25.20 -17.39 13.28
N GLU A 209 24.07 -18.05 13.15
CA GLU A 209 23.51 -18.48 11.86
C GLU A 209 22.36 -17.56 11.44
N ILE A 210 22.04 -17.58 10.15
CA ILE A 210 20.83 -16.96 9.59
C ILE A 210 19.81 -18.09 9.41
N PRO A 211 18.74 -18.18 10.22
CA PRO A 211 17.67 -19.13 9.98
C PRO A 211 16.90 -18.70 8.73
N TYR A 212 16.84 -19.56 7.72
CA TYR A 212 16.11 -19.30 6.48
C TYR A 212 15.28 -20.51 6.04
N ARG A 213 14.29 -20.24 5.19
CA ARG A 213 13.50 -21.24 4.47
C ARG A 213 13.22 -20.72 3.06
N ILE A 214 13.40 -21.58 2.06
CA ILE A 214 13.06 -21.28 0.67
C ILE A 214 11.83 -22.10 0.30
N GLU A 215 10.78 -21.43 -0.16
CA GLU A 215 9.60 -22.09 -0.69
C GLU A 215 9.78 -22.40 -2.18
N SER A 216 9.39 -23.60 -2.58
CA SER A 216 9.41 -24.01 -3.98
C SER A 216 8.19 -23.47 -4.73
N GLY A 217 8.36 -23.05 -5.98
CA GLY A 217 7.25 -22.67 -6.85
C GLY A 217 7.74 -22.13 -8.20
N ALA A 218 6.85 -22.12 -9.19
CA ALA A 218 7.08 -21.34 -10.41
C ALA A 218 6.92 -19.86 -10.04
N GLY A 219 7.95 -19.06 -10.29
CA GLY A 219 7.94 -17.62 -10.07
C GLY A 219 8.59 -16.89 -11.22
N PHE A 220 8.61 -15.57 -11.10
CA PHE A 220 9.33 -14.65 -11.96
C PHE A 220 10.78 -15.10 -12.14
N ASN A 221 11.20 -15.23 -13.39
CA ASN A 221 12.58 -15.54 -13.74
C ASN A 221 13.21 -14.34 -14.43
N TYR A 222 14.08 -13.61 -13.72
CA TYR A 222 14.78 -12.46 -14.31
C TYR A 222 15.78 -12.86 -15.40
N ASP A 223 16.23 -14.12 -15.44
CA ASP A 223 17.13 -14.61 -16.49
C ASP A 223 16.39 -14.93 -17.80
N ASP A 224 15.05 -14.95 -17.79
CA ASP A 224 14.23 -14.97 -19.00
C ASP A 224 14.17 -13.53 -19.57
N PRO A 225 14.78 -13.26 -20.75
CA PRO A 225 14.82 -11.92 -21.33
C PRO A 225 13.44 -11.33 -21.56
N GLU A 226 12.43 -12.15 -21.83
CA GLU A 226 11.07 -11.66 -22.05
C GLU A 226 10.43 -11.17 -20.76
N GLN A 227 10.58 -11.93 -19.67
CA GLN A 227 10.05 -11.54 -18.37
C GLN A 227 10.78 -10.31 -17.82
N ALA A 228 12.11 -10.25 -17.97
CA ALA A 228 12.87 -9.07 -17.59
C ALA A 228 12.45 -7.84 -18.39
N PHE A 229 12.32 -7.96 -19.73
CA PHE A 229 11.80 -6.91 -20.59
C PHE A 229 10.44 -6.40 -20.12
N GLU A 230 9.48 -7.30 -19.89
CA GLU A 230 8.13 -6.95 -19.45
C GLU A 230 8.12 -6.27 -18.06
N SER A 231 8.93 -6.75 -17.13
CA SER A 231 9.02 -6.16 -15.78
C SER A 231 9.55 -4.72 -15.83
N HIS A 232 10.64 -4.48 -16.56
CA HIS A 232 11.19 -3.13 -16.74
C HIS A 232 10.23 -2.20 -17.49
N LEU A 233 9.65 -2.65 -18.61
CA LEU A 233 8.74 -1.84 -19.41
C LEU A 233 7.46 -1.48 -18.63
N SER A 234 6.89 -2.45 -17.92
CA SER A 234 5.68 -2.20 -17.12
C SER A 234 5.92 -1.19 -16.00
N PHE A 235 7.06 -1.28 -15.31
CA PHE A 235 7.46 -0.31 -14.29
C PHE A 235 7.54 1.12 -14.86
N VAL A 236 8.21 1.32 -16.00
CA VAL A 236 8.33 2.65 -16.64
C VAL A 236 6.96 3.20 -17.02
N ILE A 237 6.11 2.40 -17.67
CA ILE A 237 4.78 2.82 -18.11
C ILE A 237 3.90 3.18 -16.91
N ASN A 238 3.92 2.36 -15.87
CA ASN A 238 3.20 2.64 -14.63
C ASN A 238 3.68 3.96 -13.99
N ALA A 239 4.98 4.12 -13.82
CA ALA A 239 5.53 5.33 -13.21
C ALA A 239 5.26 6.60 -14.04
N LEU A 240 5.31 6.54 -15.37
CA LEU A 240 4.92 7.64 -16.26
C LEU A 240 3.42 7.95 -16.17
N ARG A 241 2.57 6.92 -16.01
CA ARG A 241 1.12 7.05 -15.89
C ARG A 241 0.70 7.80 -14.62
N PHE A 242 1.29 7.46 -13.49
CA PHE A 242 1.03 8.16 -12.23
C PHE A 242 1.73 9.53 -12.18
N GLY A 243 2.91 9.63 -12.80
CA GLY A 243 3.75 10.83 -12.81
C GLY A 243 4.48 11.05 -11.49
N GLY A 244 5.50 11.90 -11.47
CA GLY A 244 6.21 12.30 -10.24
C GLY A 244 7.51 11.54 -9.94
N VAL A 245 7.76 10.40 -10.59
CA VAL A 245 9.04 9.68 -10.50
C VAL A 245 10.13 10.43 -11.31
N PRO A 246 11.37 10.57 -10.79
CA PRO A 246 12.44 11.27 -11.50
C PRO A 246 12.77 10.66 -12.86
N ALA A 247 12.95 11.50 -13.87
CA ALA A 247 13.22 11.05 -15.24
C ALA A 247 14.51 10.22 -15.37
N GLY A 248 15.52 10.44 -14.52
CA GLY A 248 16.76 9.64 -14.54
C GLY A 248 16.52 8.17 -14.17
N GLU A 249 15.66 7.90 -13.18
CA GLU A 249 15.27 6.54 -12.81
C GLU A 249 14.49 5.88 -13.94
N LEU A 250 13.51 6.59 -14.52
CA LEU A 250 12.73 6.07 -15.63
C LEU A 250 13.56 5.85 -16.90
N GLU A 251 14.58 6.68 -17.13
CA GLU A 251 15.46 6.55 -18.30
C GLU A 251 16.28 5.27 -18.19
N TYR A 252 16.79 4.99 -16.99
CA TYR A 252 17.50 3.76 -16.70
C TYR A 252 16.64 2.53 -17.00
N GLU A 253 15.43 2.48 -16.42
CA GLU A 253 14.52 1.34 -16.57
C GLU A 253 14.05 1.17 -18.03
N ALA A 254 13.82 2.27 -18.76
CA ALA A 254 13.45 2.23 -20.17
C ALA A 254 14.59 1.67 -21.05
N ARG A 255 15.84 2.03 -20.73
CA ARG A 255 17.03 1.49 -21.40
C ARG A 255 17.27 0.02 -21.03
N ALA A 256 17.02 -0.37 -19.78
CA ALA A 256 17.10 -1.76 -19.35
C ALA A 256 16.11 -2.64 -20.13
N ALA A 257 14.86 -2.18 -20.33
CA ALA A 257 13.92 -2.88 -21.21
C ALA A 257 14.48 -3.03 -22.64
N LEU A 258 15.03 -1.97 -23.23
CA LEU A 258 15.63 -2.03 -24.57
C LEU A 258 16.87 -2.93 -24.65
N LYS A 259 17.59 -3.18 -23.56
CA LYS A 259 18.70 -4.14 -23.51
C LYS A 259 18.19 -5.57 -23.76
N PHE A 260 17.07 -5.94 -23.15
CA PHE A 260 16.46 -7.26 -23.31
C PHE A 260 15.70 -7.40 -24.63
N ARG A 261 15.03 -6.33 -25.09
CA ARG A 261 14.37 -6.30 -26.42
C ARG A 261 14.73 -5.02 -27.19
N PRO A 262 15.82 -5.05 -27.99
CA PRO A 262 16.30 -3.88 -28.73
C PRO A 262 15.36 -3.38 -29.83
N GLN A 263 14.41 -4.19 -30.30
CA GLN A 263 13.46 -3.83 -31.35
C GLN A 263 12.03 -3.67 -30.80
N SER A 264 11.87 -2.94 -29.69
CA SER A 264 10.57 -2.69 -29.08
C SER A 264 10.09 -1.27 -29.32
N ALA A 265 9.08 -1.09 -30.19
CA ALA A 265 8.50 0.22 -30.49
C ALA A 265 7.92 0.90 -29.24
N ILE A 266 7.21 0.13 -28.40
CA ILE A 266 6.62 0.65 -27.15
C ILE A 266 7.70 1.07 -26.13
N ALA A 267 8.82 0.35 -26.03
CA ALA A 267 9.91 0.76 -25.14
C ALA A 267 10.62 2.02 -25.64
N PHE A 268 10.82 2.16 -26.95
CA PHE A 268 11.31 3.41 -27.54
C PHE A 268 10.33 4.57 -27.34
N ASN A 269 9.02 4.32 -27.42
CA ASN A 269 8.02 5.33 -27.10
C ASN A 269 8.11 5.77 -25.63
N ALA A 270 8.17 4.83 -24.69
CA ALA A 270 8.33 5.12 -23.27
C ALA A 270 9.62 5.92 -23.00
N LEU A 271 10.75 5.49 -23.56
CA LEU A 271 12.03 6.22 -23.49
C LEU A 271 11.91 7.64 -24.04
N GLY A 272 11.24 7.82 -25.19
CA GLY A 272 11.03 9.13 -25.79
C GLY A 272 10.21 10.07 -24.89
N VAL A 273 9.18 9.55 -24.20
CA VAL A 273 8.40 10.30 -23.20
C VAL A 273 9.27 10.67 -22.00
N VAL A 274 10.08 9.74 -21.48
CA VAL A 274 11.01 10.01 -20.37
C VAL A 274 12.01 11.11 -20.74
N LEU A 275 12.64 11.01 -21.91
CA LEU A 275 13.61 12.00 -22.40
C LEU A 275 12.97 13.37 -22.60
N ARG A 276 11.69 13.40 -23.00
CA ARG A 276 10.91 14.64 -23.09
C ARG A 276 10.73 15.28 -21.72
N LEU A 277 10.38 14.50 -20.69
CA LEU A 277 10.30 14.97 -19.30
C LEU A 277 11.65 15.47 -18.79
N ALA A 278 12.75 14.81 -19.19
CA ALA A 278 14.12 15.23 -18.89
C ALA A 278 14.60 16.45 -19.70
N ARG A 279 13.76 17.03 -20.58
CA ARG A 279 14.09 18.12 -21.51
C ARG A 279 15.21 17.79 -22.50
N GLN A 280 15.47 16.51 -22.74
CA GLN A 280 16.39 16.00 -23.76
C GLN A 280 15.64 15.84 -25.10
N ASN A 281 15.17 16.97 -25.66
CA ASN A 281 14.20 17.00 -26.75
C ASN A 281 14.69 16.32 -28.05
N GLU A 282 15.96 16.46 -28.39
CA GLU A 282 16.56 15.84 -29.59
C GLU A 282 16.60 14.31 -29.45
N LYS A 283 17.12 13.79 -28.33
CA LYS A 283 17.14 12.34 -28.05
C LYS A 283 15.72 11.77 -27.93
N SER A 284 14.79 12.53 -27.37
CA SER A 284 13.37 12.18 -27.33
C SER A 284 12.82 11.97 -28.75
N GLN A 285 13.15 12.88 -29.67
CA GLN A 285 12.74 12.80 -31.07
C GLN A 285 13.35 11.59 -31.80
N GLU A 286 14.62 11.26 -31.53
CA GLU A 286 15.26 10.05 -32.05
C GLU A 286 14.52 8.80 -31.60
N ALA A 287 14.22 8.69 -30.31
CA ALA A 287 13.49 7.55 -29.75
C ALA A 287 12.07 7.43 -30.33
N PHE A 288 11.34 8.54 -30.49
CA PHE A 288 10.03 8.51 -31.15
C PHE A 288 10.11 8.12 -32.63
N SER A 289 11.13 8.59 -33.34
CA SER A 289 11.34 8.23 -34.74
C SER A 289 11.62 6.73 -34.89
N GLU A 290 12.38 6.15 -33.96
CA GLU A 290 12.65 4.71 -33.94
C GLU A 290 11.41 3.88 -33.60
N ALA A 291 10.59 4.32 -32.62
CA ALA A 291 9.30 3.69 -32.34
C ALA A 291 8.40 3.65 -33.58
N CYS A 292 8.30 4.78 -34.31
CA CYS A 292 7.52 4.87 -35.54
C CYS A 292 8.15 4.07 -36.70
N ARG A 293 9.48 3.94 -36.76
CA ARG A 293 10.15 3.12 -37.78
C ARG A 293 9.82 1.63 -37.61
N LEU A 294 9.79 1.17 -36.36
CA LEU A 294 9.48 -0.23 -36.01
C LEU A 294 7.99 -0.55 -36.24
N GLU A 295 7.09 0.36 -35.85
CA GLU A 295 5.64 0.18 -35.99
C GLU A 295 4.98 1.41 -36.64
N PRO A 296 5.11 1.60 -37.97
CA PRO A 296 4.69 2.82 -38.66
C PRO A 296 3.17 3.01 -38.74
N ASN A 297 2.39 1.96 -38.51
CA ASN A 297 0.92 2.05 -38.59
C ASN A 297 0.29 2.51 -37.27
N ASP A 298 1.01 2.42 -36.14
CA ASP A 298 0.49 2.83 -34.84
C ASP A 298 0.33 4.37 -34.79
N GLY A 299 -0.87 4.82 -34.41
CA GLY A 299 -1.20 6.25 -34.37
C GLY A 299 -0.43 7.04 -33.31
N VAL A 300 -0.14 6.42 -32.15
CA VAL A 300 0.60 7.05 -31.05
C VAL A 300 2.05 7.27 -31.47
N PHE A 301 2.68 6.26 -32.08
CA PHE A 301 4.07 6.37 -32.50
C PHE A 301 4.25 7.36 -33.65
N ARG A 302 3.35 7.36 -34.64
CA ARG A 302 3.33 8.38 -35.70
C ARG A 302 3.13 9.79 -35.17
N HIS A 303 2.17 9.99 -34.26
CA HIS A 303 1.92 11.30 -33.62
C HIS A 303 3.19 11.82 -32.93
N ASN A 304 3.83 10.99 -32.11
CA ASN A 304 5.03 11.38 -31.39
C ASN A 304 6.25 11.62 -32.31
N ALA A 305 6.41 10.84 -33.38
CA ALA A 305 7.49 11.04 -34.35
C ALA A 305 7.32 12.33 -35.18
N GLN A 306 6.10 12.87 -35.29
CA GLN A 306 5.84 14.14 -35.98
C GLN A 306 5.74 15.32 -35.02
N LEU A 307 5.89 15.07 -33.71
CA LEU A 307 5.72 16.07 -32.68
C LEU A 307 6.86 17.11 -32.75
N PRO A 308 6.57 18.42 -32.73
CA PRO A 308 7.62 19.44 -32.73
C PRO A 308 8.56 19.29 -31.53
N LEU A 309 9.86 19.59 -31.72
CA LEU A 309 10.90 19.49 -30.69
C LEU A 309 10.59 20.26 -29.40
N ASN A 310 9.76 21.32 -29.46
CA ASN A 310 9.42 22.13 -28.29
C ASN A 310 8.05 21.79 -27.68
N SER A 311 7.31 20.84 -28.25
CA SER A 311 5.99 20.45 -27.72
C SER A 311 6.12 19.53 -26.52
N SER A 312 5.22 19.68 -25.55
CA SER A 312 5.07 18.79 -24.39
C SER A 312 3.96 17.76 -24.58
N GLN A 313 3.27 17.75 -25.73
CA GLN A 313 2.09 16.91 -25.99
C GLN A 313 2.45 15.52 -26.54
N CYS A 314 3.48 14.88 -25.98
CA CYS A 314 3.78 13.49 -26.31
C CYS A 314 2.75 12.56 -25.66
N GLN A 315 2.42 11.48 -26.36
CA GLN A 315 1.49 10.46 -25.91
C GLN A 315 2.26 9.23 -25.41
N LEU A 316 1.86 8.69 -24.26
CA LEU A 316 2.36 7.41 -23.75
C LEU A 316 1.49 6.28 -24.30
N LYS A 317 2.11 5.27 -24.93
CA LYS A 317 1.45 4.01 -25.26
C LYS A 317 1.40 3.12 -24.01
N LEU A 318 0.20 2.77 -23.56
CA LEU A 318 0.01 1.81 -22.49
C LEU A 318 0.19 0.37 -23.01
N LEU A 319 0.64 -0.53 -22.13
CA LEU A 319 0.64 -1.96 -22.40
C LEU A 319 -0.80 -2.45 -22.64
N PRO A 320 -0.97 -3.54 -23.41
CA PRO A 320 -2.24 -4.24 -23.47
C PRO A 320 -2.73 -4.60 -22.06
N PRO A 321 -4.05 -4.45 -21.78
CA PRO A 321 -4.59 -4.80 -20.48
C PRO A 321 -4.40 -6.30 -20.21
N GLU A 322 -3.98 -6.61 -18.98
CA GLU A 322 -3.99 -7.98 -18.47
C GLU A 322 -5.41 -8.41 -18.11
N PRO A 323 -5.69 -9.72 -17.96
CA PRO A 323 -6.97 -10.18 -17.40
C PRO A 323 -7.33 -9.48 -16.08
N ALA A 324 -6.33 -9.08 -15.28
CA ALA A 324 -6.56 -8.32 -14.06
C ALA A 324 -7.08 -6.88 -14.29
N ASP A 325 -6.84 -6.25 -15.44
CA ASP A 325 -7.24 -4.86 -15.68
C ASP A 325 -8.74 -4.68 -15.94
N SER A 326 -9.41 -5.69 -16.48
CA SER A 326 -10.83 -5.59 -16.88
C SER A 326 -11.59 -6.92 -16.92
N GLY A 327 -10.93 -8.04 -16.61
CA GLY A 327 -11.51 -9.37 -16.65
C GLY A 327 -11.92 -9.91 -15.29
N LEU A 328 -12.53 -11.09 -15.32
CA LEU A 328 -12.89 -11.88 -14.15
C LEU A 328 -12.08 -13.19 -14.18
N PRO A 329 -10.79 -13.16 -13.80
CA PRO A 329 -9.96 -14.36 -13.72
C PRO A 329 -10.37 -15.26 -12.55
N ALA A 330 -10.76 -16.51 -12.84
CA ALA A 330 -11.21 -17.45 -11.80
C ALA A 330 -10.13 -17.74 -10.73
N GLU A 331 -8.85 -17.68 -11.13
CA GLU A 331 -7.69 -17.84 -10.29
C GLU A 331 -6.60 -16.85 -10.72
N ASP A 332 -5.76 -16.44 -9.77
CA ASP A 332 -4.53 -15.70 -9.99
C ASP A 332 -3.38 -16.32 -9.18
N PHE A 333 -2.27 -15.59 -9.04
CA PHE A 333 -1.11 -16.06 -8.31
C PHE A 333 -1.33 -16.26 -6.80
N ALA A 334 -2.35 -15.64 -6.21
CA ALA A 334 -2.75 -15.80 -4.82
C ALA A 334 -3.85 -16.87 -4.65
N GLY A 335 -4.25 -17.54 -5.74
CA GLY A 335 -5.20 -18.64 -5.75
C GLY A 335 -6.57 -18.23 -6.31
N LYS A 336 -7.63 -18.87 -5.83
CA LYS A 336 -9.00 -18.62 -6.31
C LYS A 336 -9.46 -17.21 -5.95
N VAL A 337 -10.05 -16.52 -6.93
CA VAL A 337 -10.64 -15.19 -6.76
C VAL A 337 -12.15 -15.34 -6.58
N PHE A 338 -12.69 -14.93 -5.43
CA PHE A 338 -14.13 -14.85 -5.20
C PHE A 338 -14.63 -13.42 -5.46
N TYR A 339 -15.70 -13.26 -6.23
CA TYR A 339 -16.18 -11.91 -6.59
C TYR A 339 -17.26 -11.42 -5.62
N SER A 340 -16.81 -10.91 -4.47
CA SER A 340 -17.67 -10.45 -3.37
C SER A 340 -17.87 -8.94 -3.29
N GLY A 341 -17.06 -8.16 -4.03
CA GLY A 341 -16.93 -6.71 -3.83
C GLY A 341 -18.07 -5.83 -4.36
N SER A 342 -18.98 -6.35 -5.18
CA SER A 342 -20.11 -5.57 -5.70
C SER A 342 -21.36 -6.41 -5.93
N ARG A 343 -22.53 -5.76 -5.93
CA ARG A 343 -23.84 -6.39 -6.18
C ARG A 343 -23.91 -7.05 -7.56
N GLU A 344 -23.22 -6.51 -8.55
CA GLU A 344 -23.17 -7.05 -9.91
C GLU A 344 -22.54 -8.45 -9.95
N HIS A 345 -21.71 -8.78 -8.97
CA HIS A 345 -21.03 -10.07 -8.87
C HIS A 345 -21.72 -11.08 -7.96
N ASP A 346 -22.83 -10.74 -7.29
CA ASP A 346 -23.48 -11.64 -6.32
C ASP A 346 -23.90 -12.98 -6.97
N SER A 347 -24.43 -12.96 -8.19
CA SER A 347 -24.79 -14.17 -8.93
C SER A 347 -23.56 -15.04 -9.26
N LEU A 348 -22.42 -14.40 -9.52
CA LEU A 348 -21.17 -15.08 -9.79
C LEU A 348 -20.62 -15.71 -8.51
N LEU A 349 -20.58 -14.97 -7.40
CA LEU A 349 -20.17 -15.50 -6.09
C LEU A 349 -21.02 -16.69 -5.67
N ALA A 350 -22.35 -16.61 -5.83
CA ALA A 350 -23.25 -17.73 -5.57
C ALA A 350 -22.88 -18.97 -6.39
N THR A 351 -22.53 -18.79 -7.66
CA THR A 351 -22.10 -19.87 -8.55
C THR A 351 -20.75 -20.45 -8.09
N GLN A 352 -19.79 -19.59 -7.73
CA GLN A 352 -18.46 -19.99 -7.25
C GLN A 352 -18.50 -20.76 -5.92
N LEU A 353 -19.51 -20.47 -5.10
CA LEU A 353 -19.82 -21.15 -3.84
C LEU A 353 -20.84 -22.28 -4.01
N ASN A 354 -21.29 -22.57 -5.23
CA ASN A 354 -22.26 -23.62 -5.54
C ASN A 354 -23.55 -23.53 -4.70
N ILE A 355 -24.06 -22.32 -4.46
CA ILE A 355 -25.29 -22.09 -3.68
C ILE A 355 -26.51 -22.46 -4.54
N LYS A 356 -27.37 -23.33 -4.01
CA LYS A 356 -28.61 -23.79 -4.66
C LYS A 356 -29.79 -22.89 -4.30
N ASP A 357 -30.89 -22.99 -5.04
CA ASP A 357 -32.05 -22.10 -4.84
C ASP A 357 -32.84 -22.45 -3.57
N GLU A 358 -32.78 -23.73 -3.16
CA GLU A 358 -33.44 -24.30 -1.99
C GLU A 358 -32.67 -24.12 -0.67
N GLU A 359 -31.39 -23.72 -0.75
CA GLU A 359 -30.55 -23.54 0.43
C GLU A 359 -30.96 -22.30 1.23
N LYS A 360 -30.94 -22.42 2.56
CA LYS A 360 -31.16 -21.32 3.49
C LYS A 360 -29.88 -20.52 3.68
N VAL A 361 -29.85 -19.32 3.11
CA VAL A 361 -28.69 -18.42 3.12
C VAL A 361 -28.86 -17.32 4.16
N LEU A 362 -27.87 -17.22 5.05
CA LEU A 362 -27.69 -16.11 5.97
C LEU A 362 -26.63 -15.15 5.43
N ASP A 363 -26.96 -13.86 5.42
CA ASP A 363 -26.02 -12.78 5.12
C ASP A 363 -25.75 -11.97 6.39
N VAL A 364 -24.49 -11.99 6.82
CA VAL A 364 -23.97 -11.20 7.93
C VAL A 364 -23.26 -9.99 7.34
N MET A 365 -23.88 -8.84 7.47
CA MET A 365 -23.44 -7.60 6.82
C MET A 365 -23.14 -6.51 7.84
N ASN A 366 -22.32 -5.55 7.44
CA ASN A 366 -22.09 -4.31 8.19
C ASN A 366 -22.33 -3.11 7.26
N GLN A 367 -23.60 -2.74 7.09
CA GLN A 367 -24.06 -1.79 6.08
C GLN A 367 -23.76 -2.25 4.64
N GLY A 368 -24.62 -1.91 3.68
CA GLY A 368 -24.37 -2.12 2.26
C GLY A 368 -25.35 -3.05 1.54
N ASN A 369 -24.86 -3.70 0.48
CA ASN A 369 -25.69 -4.46 -0.45
C ASN A 369 -25.98 -5.88 0.07
N ILE A 370 -27.26 -6.21 0.18
CA ILE A 370 -27.72 -7.56 0.51
C ILE A 370 -27.30 -8.51 -0.61
N PHE A 371 -26.69 -9.63 -0.24
CA PHE A 371 -26.37 -10.70 -1.17
C PHE A 371 -27.63 -11.23 -1.87
N ALA A 372 -27.61 -11.33 -3.20
CA ALA A 372 -28.82 -11.63 -3.98
C ALA A 372 -29.56 -12.92 -3.60
N ARG A 373 -28.88 -13.93 -3.05
CA ARG A 373 -29.50 -15.22 -2.63
C ARG A 373 -29.93 -15.27 -1.17
N THR A 374 -29.90 -14.15 -0.45
CA THR A 374 -30.16 -14.10 0.99
C THR A 374 -31.61 -14.43 1.34
N ASN A 375 -31.80 -15.29 2.35
CA ASN A 375 -33.10 -15.52 2.99
C ASN A 375 -33.20 -14.77 4.32
N PHE A 376 -32.07 -14.70 5.04
CA PHE A 376 -31.98 -14.14 6.38
C PHE A 376 -30.84 -13.14 6.50
N ILE A 377 -31.09 -12.03 7.18
CA ILE A 377 -30.10 -10.97 7.39
C ILE A 377 -29.81 -10.82 8.88
N VAL A 378 -28.52 -10.69 9.20
CA VAL A 378 -28.03 -10.14 10.47
C VAL A 378 -27.17 -8.92 10.13
N ASP A 379 -27.65 -7.73 10.47
CA ASP A 379 -26.85 -6.51 10.35
C ASP A 379 -26.12 -6.26 11.67
N VAL A 380 -24.79 -6.25 11.61
CA VAL A 380 -23.91 -6.02 12.76
C VAL A 380 -23.53 -4.55 12.94
N SER A 381 -23.97 -3.64 12.08
CA SER A 381 -23.61 -2.22 12.14
C SER A 381 -24.24 -1.47 13.32
N GLY A 382 -25.40 -1.93 13.78
CA GLY A 382 -26.18 -1.21 14.80
C GLY A 382 -27.07 -0.09 14.26
N GLU A 383 -27.07 0.17 12.95
CA GLU A 383 -27.92 1.19 12.32
C GLU A 383 -29.19 0.58 11.73
N THR A 384 -30.30 1.31 11.78
CA THR A 384 -31.56 0.89 11.14
C THR A 384 -31.56 1.39 9.70
N LEU A 385 -31.17 0.54 8.74
CA LEU A 385 -31.22 0.89 7.32
C LEU A 385 -32.56 0.46 6.69
N THR A 386 -32.97 1.18 5.64
CA THR A 386 -34.10 0.81 4.79
C THR A 386 -33.62 -0.13 3.69
N TYR A 387 -33.83 -1.44 3.87
CA TYR A 387 -33.37 -2.43 2.89
C TYR A 387 -34.36 -2.61 1.73
N ARG A 388 -33.86 -2.74 0.50
CA ARG A 388 -34.65 -3.20 -0.66
C ARG A 388 -34.22 -4.62 -1.00
N SER A 389 -35.15 -5.58 -0.86
CA SER A 389 -34.96 -6.97 -1.29
C SER A 389 -35.90 -7.28 -2.45
N GLU A 390 -35.43 -8.08 -3.41
CA GLU A 390 -36.23 -8.56 -4.56
C GLU A 390 -37.03 -9.83 -4.22
N LYS A 391 -36.75 -10.48 -3.07
CA LYS A 391 -37.50 -11.61 -2.49
C LYS A 391 -38.07 -11.25 -1.10
N GLU A 392 -39.01 -12.05 -0.57
CA GLU A 392 -39.41 -12.00 0.85
C GLU A 392 -38.22 -12.38 1.75
N THR A 393 -37.32 -11.43 2.00
CA THR A 393 -36.18 -11.60 2.89
C THR A 393 -36.61 -11.30 4.32
N ARG A 394 -36.37 -12.24 5.24
CA ARG A 394 -36.71 -12.05 6.65
C ARG A 394 -35.56 -11.32 7.34
N PHE A 395 -35.79 -10.05 7.68
CA PHE A 395 -34.90 -9.30 8.55
C PHE A 395 -35.15 -9.71 10.01
N LEU A 396 -34.13 -10.26 10.67
CA LEU A 396 -34.31 -10.88 11.99
C LEU A 396 -33.82 -10.00 13.15
N GLY A 397 -33.03 -8.96 12.87
CA GLY A 397 -32.62 -8.00 13.87
C GLY A 397 -31.34 -7.25 13.47
N CYS A 398 -31.13 -6.13 14.15
CA CYS A 398 -29.89 -5.37 14.13
C CYS A 398 -29.27 -5.47 15.54
N ALA A 399 -28.01 -5.89 15.63
CA ALA A 399 -27.27 -5.87 16.88
C ALA A 399 -25.97 -5.12 16.63
N PRO A 400 -25.70 -4.00 17.34
CA PRO A 400 -24.44 -3.29 17.16
C PRO A 400 -23.26 -4.20 17.48
N PRO A 401 -22.05 -3.90 16.97
CA PRO A 401 -20.88 -4.77 17.11
C PRO A 401 -20.57 -5.14 18.57
N SER A 402 -20.92 -4.26 19.51
CA SER A 402 -20.74 -4.40 20.95
C SER A 402 -21.80 -5.23 21.68
N ALA A 403 -23.02 -5.33 21.14
CA ALA A 403 -24.13 -6.05 21.75
C ALA A 403 -24.35 -7.44 21.14
N PHE A 404 -23.53 -7.83 20.15
CA PHE A 404 -23.64 -9.13 19.51
C PHE A 404 -23.35 -10.26 20.50
N THR A 405 -24.37 -11.07 20.78
CA THR A 405 -24.34 -12.16 21.76
C THR A 405 -24.51 -13.51 21.09
N ALA A 406 -25.65 -13.74 20.44
CA ALA A 406 -25.94 -14.95 19.69
C ALA A 406 -26.97 -14.68 18.57
N MET A 407 -26.95 -15.51 17.54
CA MET A 407 -27.94 -15.47 16.47
C MET A 407 -29.19 -16.30 16.86
N PRO A 408 -30.40 -15.86 16.51
CA PRO A 408 -31.66 -16.50 16.91
C PRO A 408 -32.00 -17.73 16.05
N PHE A 409 -31.00 -18.55 15.73
CA PHE A 409 -31.16 -19.76 14.93
C PHE A 409 -30.74 -21.00 15.74
N PRO A 410 -31.45 -22.14 15.58
CA PRO A 410 -30.95 -23.42 16.05
C PRO A 410 -29.65 -23.82 15.35
N ASP A 411 -28.87 -24.69 16.00
CA ASP A 411 -27.62 -25.23 15.46
C ASP A 411 -27.85 -25.94 14.13
N GLY A 412 -27.03 -25.64 13.12
CA GLY A 412 -27.08 -26.24 11.78
C GLY A 412 -28.40 -26.04 11.02
N SER A 413 -29.21 -25.05 11.42
CA SER A 413 -30.53 -24.78 10.81
C SER A 413 -30.46 -24.06 9.46
N LEU A 414 -29.29 -23.50 9.12
CA LEU A 414 -28.99 -22.82 7.88
C LEU A 414 -27.98 -23.63 7.05
N ASP A 415 -28.03 -23.47 5.73
CA ASP A 415 -27.13 -24.20 4.83
C ASP A 415 -25.87 -23.39 4.57
N VAL A 416 -26.01 -22.09 4.28
CA VAL A 416 -24.89 -21.20 3.90
C VAL A 416 -24.88 -19.93 4.74
N ALA A 417 -23.71 -19.52 5.21
CA ALA A 417 -23.50 -18.19 5.78
C ALA A 417 -22.45 -17.40 4.98
N ILE A 418 -22.80 -16.16 4.63
CA ILE A 418 -21.93 -15.20 3.96
C ILE A 418 -21.63 -14.07 4.93
N ALA A 419 -20.36 -13.78 5.17
CA ALA A 419 -19.92 -12.66 5.99
C ALA A 419 -18.91 -11.81 5.21
N ARG A 420 -19.38 -10.69 4.68
CA ARG A 420 -18.56 -9.74 3.90
C ARG A 420 -18.35 -8.47 4.71
N ASP A 421 -17.10 -8.12 4.97
CA ASP A 421 -16.69 -6.87 5.63
C ASP A 421 -17.37 -6.61 7.00
N ALA A 422 -17.82 -7.67 7.68
CA ALA A 422 -18.48 -7.57 8.98
C ALA A 422 -17.48 -7.74 10.13
N LEU A 423 -16.60 -8.74 10.02
CA LEU A 423 -15.74 -9.19 11.12
C LEU A 423 -14.73 -8.12 11.58
N ALA A 424 -14.23 -7.28 10.67
CA ALA A 424 -13.28 -6.22 11.00
C ALA A 424 -13.87 -5.15 11.93
N TYR A 425 -15.19 -5.03 12.02
CA TYR A 425 -15.91 -4.06 12.83
C TYR A 425 -16.38 -4.63 14.18
N MET A 426 -16.31 -5.94 14.38
CA MET A 426 -16.84 -6.61 15.57
C MET A 426 -15.98 -6.32 16.80
N ASP A 427 -16.61 -6.10 17.97
CA ASP A 427 -15.88 -6.06 19.24
C ASP A 427 -15.26 -7.42 19.58
N HIS A 428 -15.98 -8.48 19.21
CA HIS A 428 -15.63 -9.85 19.50
C HIS A 428 -15.79 -10.70 18.23
N PRO A 429 -14.82 -10.63 17.29
CA PRO A 429 -14.90 -11.38 16.04
C PRO A 429 -14.98 -12.90 16.29
N SER A 430 -14.38 -13.39 17.38
CA SER A 430 -14.49 -14.79 17.80
C SER A 430 -15.93 -15.26 18.06
N LYS A 431 -16.79 -14.41 18.63
CA LYS A 431 -18.20 -14.72 18.85
C LYS A 431 -18.92 -14.85 17.51
N LEU A 432 -18.69 -13.93 16.59
CA LEU A 432 -19.31 -13.98 15.27
C LEU A 432 -18.83 -15.19 14.47
N CYS A 433 -17.53 -15.48 14.46
CA CYS A 433 -16.97 -16.69 13.84
C CYS A 433 -17.58 -17.97 14.43
N SER A 434 -17.77 -18.03 15.76
CA SER A 434 -18.37 -19.19 16.43
C SER A 434 -19.84 -19.34 16.05
N GLU A 435 -20.61 -18.24 16.04
CA GLU A 435 -22.03 -18.27 15.72
C GLU A 435 -22.29 -18.62 14.26
N ILE A 436 -21.51 -18.08 13.31
CA ILE A 436 -21.61 -18.42 11.89
C ILE A 436 -21.41 -19.93 11.66
N GLN A 437 -20.41 -20.53 12.33
CA GLN A 437 -20.16 -21.98 12.26
C GLN A 437 -21.20 -22.81 13.01
N ARG A 438 -21.84 -22.24 14.04
CA ARG A 438 -22.91 -22.92 14.79
C ARG A 438 -24.18 -23.03 13.96
N VAL A 439 -24.55 -21.96 13.25
CA VAL A 439 -25.85 -21.88 12.59
C VAL A 439 -25.84 -22.40 11.15
N ALA A 440 -24.70 -22.32 10.45
CA ALA A 440 -24.56 -22.72 9.05
C ALA A 440 -23.55 -23.87 8.86
N ARG A 441 -23.77 -24.71 7.85
CA ARG A 441 -22.90 -25.88 7.55
C ARG A 441 -21.65 -25.51 6.77
N ARG A 442 -21.74 -24.48 5.93
CA ARG A 442 -20.67 -23.99 5.06
C ARG A 442 -20.84 -22.51 4.83
N GLY A 443 -19.85 -21.86 4.26
CA GLY A 443 -19.96 -20.43 4.04
C GLY A 443 -18.76 -19.78 3.38
N PHE A 444 -18.80 -18.46 3.42
CA PHE A 444 -17.77 -17.60 2.88
C PHE A 444 -17.53 -16.41 3.82
N ILE A 445 -16.27 -16.13 4.08
CA ILE A 445 -15.80 -14.99 4.86
C ILE A 445 -14.91 -14.14 3.97
N GLU A 446 -15.16 -12.83 3.99
CA GLU A 446 -14.27 -11.84 3.41
C GLU A 446 -13.94 -10.76 4.45
N VAL A 447 -12.64 -10.51 4.67
CA VAL A 447 -12.14 -9.41 5.51
C VAL A 447 -10.96 -8.71 4.85
N PRO A 448 -10.79 -7.38 5.01
CA PRO A 448 -9.63 -6.66 4.47
C PRO A 448 -8.32 -7.25 5.00
N HIS A 449 -7.34 -7.43 4.12
CA HIS A 449 -6.01 -7.84 4.56
C HIS A 449 -5.33 -6.73 5.37
N HIS A 450 -4.53 -7.05 6.39
CA HIS A 450 -3.99 -6.05 7.33
C HIS A 450 -3.22 -4.90 6.68
N TYR A 451 -2.49 -5.13 5.59
CA TYR A 451 -1.72 -4.06 4.95
C TYR A 451 -2.60 -2.98 4.30
N TRP A 452 -3.88 -3.27 4.03
CA TRP A 452 -4.82 -2.24 3.59
C TRP A 452 -5.15 -1.25 4.68
N GLU A 453 -5.06 -1.65 5.95
CA GLU A 453 -5.23 -0.70 7.05
C GLU A 453 -4.11 0.34 7.09
N TYR A 454 -2.98 0.08 6.44
CA TYR A 454 -1.84 1.00 6.40
C TYR A 454 -2.02 2.09 5.34
N VAL A 455 -2.67 1.77 4.21
CA VAL A 455 -2.73 2.62 3.01
C VAL A 455 -4.14 3.08 2.64
N TRP A 456 -5.18 2.40 3.11
CA TRP A 456 -6.59 2.79 2.98
C TRP A 456 -7.11 3.23 4.35
N GLY A 457 -7.07 2.32 5.32
CA GLY A 457 -7.38 2.53 6.74
C GLY A 457 -8.80 2.99 7.01
N ASN A 458 -9.69 2.08 7.43
CA ASN A 458 -11.03 2.47 7.85
C ASN A 458 -11.01 2.84 9.35
N PRO A 459 -11.43 4.06 9.76
CA PRO A 459 -11.45 4.46 11.15
C PRO A 459 -12.26 3.51 12.06
N LYS A 460 -13.32 2.90 11.53
CA LYS A 460 -14.22 2.01 12.28
C LYS A 460 -13.69 0.59 12.45
N HIS A 461 -12.69 0.18 11.67
CA HIS A 461 -12.10 -1.16 11.81
C HIS A 461 -11.35 -1.28 13.13
N ARG A 462 -11.50 -2.44 13.79
CA ARG A 462 -10.91 -2.75 15.09
C ARG A 462 -9.77 -3.75 15.00
N TRP A 463 -9.63 -4.44 13.86
CA TRP A 463 -8.73 -5.57 13.69
C TRP A 463 -7.88 -5.43 12.43
N LEU A 464 -6.59 -5.73 12.58
CA LEU A 464 -5.71 -6.11 11.48
C LEU A 464 -5.90 -7.61 11.23
N CYS A 465 -6.40 -7.97 10.05
CA CYS A 465 -6.70 -9.36 9.72
C CYS A 465 -5.58 -10.00 8.89
N ALA A 466 -5.22 -11.25 9.20
CA ALA A 466 -4.26 -12.05 8.45
C ALA A 466 -4.76 -13.49 8.30
N PHE A 467 -4.25 -14.22 7.31
CA PHE A 467 -4.49 -15.66 7.17
C PHE A 467 -3.15 -16.39 7.22
N GLU A 468 -2.92 -17.14 8.30
CA GLU A 468 -1.60 -17.69 8.63
C GLU A 468 -1.73 -19.18 8.87
N ASN A 469 -1.05 -19.99 8.06
CA ASN A 469 -1.01 -21.45 8.20
C ASN A 469 -2.42 -22.08 8.33
N GLY A 470 -3.39 -21.59 7.56
CA GLY A 470 -4.78 -22.08 7.58
C GLY A 470 -5.68 -21.44 8.65
N VAL A 471 -5.16 -20.50 9.45
CA VAL A 471 -5.89 -19.87 10.56
C VAL A 471 -6.21 -18.41 10.23
N LEU A 472 -7.47 -18.02 10.40
CA LEU A 472 -7.87 -16.61 10.34
C LEU A 472 -7.48 -15.89 11.63
N VAL A 473 -6.61 -14.89 11.53
CA VAL A 473 -6.03 -14.18 12.68
C VAL A 473 -6.57 -12.75 12.75
N PHE A 474 -7.07 -12.36 13.91
CA PHE A 474 -7.49 -11.00 14.22
C PHE A 474 -6.53 -10.39 15.24
N ARG A 475 -5.80 -9.34 14.87
CA ARG A 475 -4.93 -8.58 15.79
C ARG A 475 -5.53 -7.23 16.08
N ARG A 476 -5.56 -6.80 17.34
CA ARG A 476 -6.13 -5.50 17.70
C ARG A 476 -5.44 -4.39 16.91
N LYS A 477 -6.22 -3.55 16.20
CA LYS A 477 -5.70 -2.40 15.46
C LYS A 477 -5.09 -1.41 16.47
N PRO A 478 -3.80 -1.05 16.36
CA PRO A 478 -3.10 -0.29 17.40
C PRO A 478 -2.98 1.21 17.12
N PHE A 479 -3.65 1.73 16.09
CA PHE A 479 -3.50 3.12 15.66
C PHE A 479 -4.82 3.75 15.23
N ALA A 480 -5.01 5.02 15.61
CA ALA A 480 -6.03 5.91 15.06
C ALA A 480 -5.58 6.53 13.73
N LYS A 481 -4.30 6.95 13.68
CA LYS A 481 -3.71 7.63 12.52
C LYS A 481 -3.21 6.61 11.51
N ILE A 482 -3.57 6.79 10.26
CA ILE A 482 -3.30 5.80 9.22
C ILE A 482 -1.84 5.94 8.76
N PRO A 483 -1.01 4.88 8.85
CA PRO A 483 0.43 4.96 8.60
C PRO A 483 0.81 5.72 7.32
N PHE A 484 0.13 5.43 6.22
CA PHE A 484 0.37 6.00 4.89
C PHE A 484 -0.80 6.82 4.36
N LYS A 485 -1.47 7.56 5.27
CA LYS A 485 -2.36 8.68 4.94
C LYS A 485 -3.56 8.32 4.05
N SER A 486 -4.16 7.14 4.14
CA SER A 486 -5.32 6.77 3.30
C SER A 486 -5.12 6.99 1.79
N VAL A 487 -3.87 6.90 1.32
CA VAL A 487 -3.47 7.24 -0.07
C VAL A 487 -4.22 6.45 -1.13
N MET A 488 -4.73 5.26 -0.80
CA MET A 488 -5.43 4.43 -1.79
C MET A 488 -6.78 4.99 -2.24
N VAL A 489 -7.53 5.65 -1.36
CA VAL A 489 -8.86 6.18 -1.69
C VAL A 489 -8.81 7.19 -2.85
N PRO A 490 -7.99 8.27 -2.81
CA PRO A 490 -7.89 9.20 -3.94
C PRO A 490 -7.31 8.53 -5.20
N LEU A 491 -6.43 7.54 -5.06
CA LEU A 491 -5.88 6.80 -6.20
C LEU A 491 -6.95 6.01 -6.94
N VAL A 492 -7.76 5.19 -6.25
CA VAL A 492 -8.80 4.38 -6.92
C VAL A 492 -9.93 5.22 -7.51
N LEU A 493 -10.19 6.42 -6.98
CA LEU A 493 -11.14 7.36 -7.57
C LEU A 493 -10.61 7.95 -8.89
N LYS A 494 -9.30 8.10 -9.03
CA LYS A 494 -8.65 8.68 -10.22
C LYS A 494 -8.30 7.64 -11.28
N PHE A 495 -8.04 6.40 -10.88
CA PHE A 495 -7.49 5.33 -11.73
C PHE A 495 -8.42 4.10 -11.73
N PRO A 496 -9.41 4.02 -12.65
CA PRO A 496 -10.42 2.95 -12.67
C PRO A 496 -9.87 1.53 -12.79
N GLU A 497 -8.78 1.34 -13.54
CA GLU A 497 -8.09 0.05 -13.65
C GLU A 497 -7.44 -0.39 -12.33
N LEU A 498 -6.87 0.55 -11.57
CA LEU A 498 -6.32 0.25 -10.25
C LEU A 498 -7.45 -0.13 -9.30
N ARG A 499 -8.56 0.60 -9.36
CA ARG A 499 -9.79 0.25 -8.63
C ARG A 499 -10.28 -1.14 -8.99
N HIS A 500 -10.36 -1.47 -10.28
CA HIS A 500 -10.79 -2.77 -10.76
C HIS A 500 -9.88 -3.89 -10.24
N ARG A 501 -8.55 -3.70 -10.28
CA ARG A 501 -7.60 -4.65 -9.70
C ARG A 501 -7.85 -4.88 -8.21
N ILE A 502 -8.02 -3.82 -7.45
CA ILE A 502 -8.17 -3.89 -5.99
C ILE A 502 -9.52 -4.48 -5.57
N GLU A 503 -10.60 -4.02 -6.20
CA GLU A 503 -11.98 -4.34 -5.78
C GLU A 503 -12.55 -5.59 -6.47
N VAL A 504 -11.93 -6.06 -7.57
CA VAL A 504 -12.50 -7.13 -8.40
C VAL A 504 -11.49 -8.24 -8.70
N SER A 505 -10.48 -7.99 -9.52
CA SER A 505 -9.70 -9.07 -10.14
C SER A 505 -8.58 -9.63 -9.27
N LEU A 506 -8.02 -8.83 -8.36
CA LEU A 506 -7.04 -9.23 -7.34
C LEU A 506 -7.66 -9.11 -5.95
N ARG A 507 -8.96 -9.39 -5.84
CA ARG A 507 -9.71 -9.22 -4.59
C ARG A 507 -9.21 -10.15 -3.48
N ASN A 508 -8.69 -11.32 -3.82
CA ASN A 508 -8.04 -12.28 -2.92
C ASN A 508 -6.64 -11.82 -2.44
N VAL A 509 -5.99 -10.89 -3.14
CA VAL A 509 -4.81 -10.17 -2.64
C VAL A 509 -5.29 -9.00 -1.77
N SER A 510 -6.39 -8.34 -2.14
CA SER A 510 -6.89 -7.22 -1.37
C SER A 510 -7.56 -7.64 -0.04
N PHE A 511 -8.20 -8.80 -0.03
CA PHE A 511 -9.02 -9.29 1.06
C PHE A 511 -8.69 -10.75 1.29
N ILE A 512 -8.73 -11.16 2.55
CA ILE A 512 -8.70 -12.56 2.91
C ILE A 512 -10.05 -13.13 2.53
N GLN A 513 -10.04 -14.11 1.63
CA GLN A 513 -11.24 -14.79 1.13
C GLN A 513 -11.20 -16.25 1.58
N LEU A 514 -12.13 -16.62 2.46
CA LEU A 514 -12.19 -17.94 3.06
C LEU A 514 -13.54 -18.59 2.76
N ALA A 515 -13.56 -19.52 1.81
CA ALA A 515 -14.66 -20.48 1.68
C ALA A 515 -14.43 -21.66 2.63
N TRP A 516 -15.45 -22.07 3.37
CA TRP A 516 -15.33 -23.11 4.39
C TRP A 516 -16.52 -24.08 4.38
N GLU A 517 -16.29 -25.30 4.84
CA GLU A 517 -17.29 -26.34 5.06
C GLU A 517 -17.02 -27.03 6.40
N GLY A 518 -18.05 -27.26 7.21
CA GLY A 518 -17.92 -27.75 8.57
C GLY A 518 -17.41 -26.67 9.52
N ARG A 519 -16.10 -26.61 9.75
CA ARG A 519 -15.47 -25.63 10.65
C ARG A 519 -14.22 -25.02 10.02
N PHE A 520 -13.89 -23.80 10.45
CA PHE A 520 -12.66 -23.11 10.12
C PHE A 520 -11.95 -22.63 11.39
N ASP A 521 -10.62 -22.61 11.33
CA ASP A 521 -9.79 -22.18 12.45
C ASP A 521 -9.63 -20.66 12.46
N PHE A 522 -9.75 -20.08 13.66
CA PHE A 522 -9.51 -18.67 13.88
C PHE A 522 -8.89 -18.42 15.25
N ARG A 523 -8.18 -17.31 15.40
CA ARG A 523 -7.64 -16.85 16.67
C ARG A 523 -7.69 -15.32 16.78
N VAL A 524 -7.83 -14.85 18.02
CA VAL A 524 -7.86 -13.42 18.34
C VAL A 524 -6.66 -13.10 19.21
N GLU A 525 -5.80 -12.22 18.72
CA GLU A 525 -4.68 -11.63 19.44
C GLU A 525 -5.13 -10.23 19.91
N ASP A 526 -5.84 -10.20 21.03
CA ASP A 526 -6.26 -8.97 21.67
C ASP A 526 -5.19 -8.53 22.68
N ASP A 527 -4.69 -7.30 22.51
CA ASP A 527 -3.75 -6.68 23.44
C ASP A 527 -4.51 -5.67 24.32
N PRO A 528 -4.76 -5.96 25.61
CA PRO A 528 -5.43 -5.02 26.50
C PRO A 528 -4.67 -3.71 26.70
N ALA A 529 -3.35 -3.70 26.44
CA ALA A 529 -2.51 -2.51 26.49
C ALA A 529 -2.53 -1.70 25.18
N CYS A 530 -3.35 -2.10 24.20
CA CYS A 530 -3.46 -1.43 22.91
C CYS A 530 -3.78 0.08 23.10
N PRO A 531 -2.92 0.97 22.55
CA PRO A 531 -3.06 2.41 22.75
C PRO A 531 -4.26 3.01 22.01
N TYR A 532 -4.92 2.24 21.15
CA TYR A 532 -6.09 2.63 20.38
C TYR A 532 -7.31 1.78 20.73
N ASP A 533 -8.44 2.43 20.98
CA ASP A 533 -9.74 1.78 21.11
C ASP A 533 -10.83 2.69 20.57
N TYR A 534 -11.49 2.26 19.50
CA TYR A 534 -12.55 3.02 18.85
C TYR A 534 -13.73 3.31 19.79
N HIS A 535 -13.92 2.55 20.88
CA HIS A 535 -14.95 2.88 21.87
C HIS A 535 -14.61 4.09 22.72
N ARG A 536 -13.34 4.51 22.77
CA ARG A 536 -12.96 5.76 23.42
C ARG A 536 -13.30 6.91 22.47
N PRO A 537 -14.22 7.83 22.82
CA PRO A 537 -14.65 8.91 21.93
C PRO A 537 -13.50 9.73 21.36
N LYS A 538 -12.45 9.96 22.17
CA LYS A 538 -11.24 10.68 21.75
C LYS A 538 -10.49 9.96 20.62
N ASP A 539 -10.39 8.64 20.68
CA ASP A 539 -9.65 7.84 19.71
C ASP A 539 -10.44 7.73 18.39
N ALA A 540 -11.76 7.48 18.47
CA ALA A 540 -12.65 7.50 17.32
C ALA A 540 -12.65 8.87 16.62
N LEU A 541 -12.78 9.95 17.39
CA LEU A 541 -12.74 11.31 16.87
C LEU A 541 -11.41 11.58 16.15
N LEU A 542 -10.28 11.19 16.76
CA LEU A 542 -8.96 11.34 16.14
C LEU A 542 -8.84 10.54 14.83
N ALA A 543 -9.34 9.31 14.79
CA ALA A 543 -9.27 8.46 13.59
C ALA A 543 -10.07 9.05 12.41
N HIS A 544 -11.29 9.54 12.67
CA HIS A 544 -12.11 10.20 11.67
C HIS A 544 -11.49 11.51 11.17
N ILE A 545 -10.96 12.34 12.08
CA ILE A 545 -10.29 13.59 11.70
C ILE A 545 -9.02 13.32 10.86
N ASP A 546 -8.19 12.36 11.26
CA ASP A 546 -6.96 12.01 10.53
C ASP A 546 -7.30 11.51 9.12
N CYS A 547 -8.23 10.55 9.00
CA CYS A 547 -8.70 10.03 7.72
C CYS A 547 -9.26 11.15 6.83
N GLY A 548 -10.21 11.94 7.34
CA GLY A 548 -10.86 12.98 6.54
C GLY A 548 -9.90 14.10 6.09
N TYR A 549 -8.95 14.53 6.93
CA TYR A 549 -7.94 15.49 6.50
C TYR A 549 -6.96 14.90 5.49
N ASN A 550 -6.56 13.65 5.65
CA ASN A 550 -5.73 12.97 4.66
C ASN A 550 -6.41 12.98 3.28
N LEU A 551 -7.72 12.68 3.22
CA LEU A 551 -8.51 12.71 2.00
C LEU A 551 -8.65 14.11 1.41
N CYS A 552 -8.96 15.13 2.24
CA CYS A 552 -9.02 16.53 1.80
C CYS A 552 -7.69 17.01 1.22
N ASN A 553 -6.57 16.74 1.90
CA ASN A 553 -5.24 17.20 1.50
C ASN A 553 -4.74 16.52 0.20
N GLN A 554 -5.27 15.33 -0.12
CA GLN A 554 -4.95 14.59 -1.34
C GLN A 554 -5.92 14.88 -2.48
N GLY A 555 -6.81 15.87 -2.34
CA GLY A 555 -7.71 16.31 -3.40
C GLY A 555 -8.97 15.45 -3.55
N ALA A 556 -9.33 14.66 -2.53
CA ALA A 556 -10.58 13.89 -2.48
C ALA A 556 -11.53 14.36 -1.35
N PRO A 557 -11.88 15.66 -1.25
CA PRO A 557 -12.72 16.16 -0.15
C PRO A 557 -14.11 15.52 -0.09
N GLN A 558 -14.69 15.11 -1.22
CA GLN A 558 -15.99 14.44 -1.20
C GLN A 558 -15.97 13.09 -0.48
N ALA A 559 -14.86 12.36 -0.61
CA ALA A 559 -14.67 11.09 0.10
C ALA A 559 -14.51 11.29 1.61
N ALA A 560 -14.14 12.49 2.06
CA ALA A 560 -13.97 12.83 3.48
C ALA A 560 -15.29 13.16 4.20
N LEU A 561 -16.41 13.31 3.49
CA LEU A 561 -17.69 13.73 4.08
C LEU A 561 -18.18 12.77 5.18
N PRO A 562 -18.20 11.44 4.99
CA PRO A 562 -18.63 10.51 6.04
C PRO A 562 -17.77 10.63 7.30
N GLU A 563 -16.48 10.91 7.14
CA GLU A 563 -15.54 11.09 8.26
C GLU A 563 -15.82 12.39 9.03
N ALA A 564 -16.17 13.47 8.32
CA ALA A 564 -16.55 14.74 8.95
C ALA A 564 -17.86 14.60 9.73
N GLU A 565 -18.83 13.89 9.18
CA GLU A 565 -20.11 13.62 9.83
C GLU A 565 -19.94 12.73 11.06
N ALA A 566 -19.15 11.66 10.97
CA ALA A 566 -18.85 10.79 12.10
C ALA A 566 -18.11 11.55 13.22
N ALA A 567 -17.14 12.40 12.87
CA ALA A 567 -16.44 13.23 13.85
C ALA A 567 -17.38 14.24 14.54
N LEU A 568 -18.28 14.89 13.79
CA LEU A 568 -19.26 15.84 14.34
C LEU A 568 -20.37 15.15 15.16
N ALA A 569 -20.67 13.89 14.89
CA ALA A 569 -21.59 13.10 15.71
C ALA A 569 -21.00 12.81 17.10
N ILE A 570 -19.67 12.69 17.20
CA ILE A 570 -18.96 12.52 18.48
C ILE A 570 -18.83 13.87 19.21
N ASP A 571 -18.40 14.91 18.51
CA ASP A 571 -18.31 16.28 19.03
C ASP A 571 -18.74 17.31 17.97
N GLY A 572 -19.97 17.79 18.12
CA GLY A 572 -20.60 18.72 17.17
C GLY A 572 -19.98 20.12 17.12
N ASN A 573 -19.11 20.47 18.07
CA ASN A 573 -18.35 21.73 18.05
C ASN A 573 -16.84 21.50 17.94
N HIS A 574 -16.39 20.32 17.47
CA HIS A 574 -14.96 20.10 17.32
C HIS A 574 -14.38 21.01 16.21
N PRO A 575 -13.37 21.86 16.49
CA PRO A 575 -12.87 22.84 15.53
C PRO A 575 -12.37 22.22 14.22
N ASP A 576 -11.61 21.12 14.31
CA ASP A 576 -11.09 20.45 13.11
C ASP A 576 -12.19 19.82 12.27
N SER A 577 -13.22 19.28 12.90
CA SER A 577 -14.32 18.61 12.21
C SER A 577 -15.18 19.64 11.46
N LEU A 578 -15.40 20.80 12.08
CA LEU A 578 -16.05 21.96 11.45
C LEU A 578 -15.20 22.54 10.31
N ASN A 579 -13.88 22.68 10.51
CA ASN A 579 -12.97 23.13 9.47
C ASN A 579 -13.02 22.18 8.27
N MET A 580 -12.92 20.87 8.52
CA MET A 580 -13.01 19.83 7.50
C MET A 580 -14.35 19.88 6.74
N ARG A 581 -15.49 19.91 7.43
CA ARG A 581 -16.80 20.07 6.80
C ARG A 581 -16.89 21.34 5.95
N GLY A 582 -16.28 22.43 6.43
CA GLY A 582 -16.20 23.69 5.70
C GLY A 582 -15.39 23.60 4.41
N LEU A 583 -14.24 22.92 4.44
CA LEU A 583 -13.41 22.64 3.26
C LEU A 583 -14.16 21.77 2.23
N ILE A 584 -14.90 20.76 2.71
CA ILE A 584 -15.70 19.87 1.86
C ILE A 584 -16.84 20.63 1.18
N ALA A 585 -17.61 21.41 1.94
CA ALA A 585 -18.68 22.25 1.41
C ALA A 585 -18.14 23.27 0.39
N TRP A 586 -17.00 23.88 0.68
CA TRP A 586 -16.33 24.81 -0.23
C TRP A 586 -15.90 24.15 -1.54
N ALA A 587 -15.28 22.97 -1.47
CA ALA A 587 -14.90 22.18 -2.65
C ALA A 587 -16.12 21.74 -3.48
N SER A 588 -17.29 21.63 -2.84
CA SER A 588 -18.57 21.32 -3.49
C SER A 588 -19.24 22.55 -4.14
N GLY A 589 -18.66 23.74 -4.03
CA GLY A 589 -19.26 24.99 -4.51
C GLY A 589 -20.27 25.63 -3.55
N HIS A 590 -20.51 25.03 -2.37
CA HIS A 590 -21.34 25.60 -1.31
C HIS A 590 -20.55 26.65 -0.49
N TYR A 591 -20.02 27.67 -1.17
CA TYR A 591 -19.03 28.59 -0.59
C TYR A 591 -19.49 29.31 0.68
N LYS A 592 -20.76 29.72 0.72
CA LYS A 592 -21.34 30.41 1.90
C LYS A 592 -21.39 29.49 3.11
N GLU A 593 -21.86 28.26 2.92
CA GLU A 593 -21.91 27.25 3.98
C GLU A 593 -20.49 26.86 4.41
N GLY A 594 -19.60 26.61 3.45
CA GLY A 594 -18.20 26.28 3.73
C GLY A 594 -17.50 27.35 4.57
N LEU A 595 -17.67 28.62 4.19
CA LEU A 595 -17.10 29.75 4.93
C LEU A 595 -17.66 29.84 6.35
N GLU A 596 -18.95 29.55 6.54
CA GLU A 596 -19.60 29.60 7.85
C GLU A 596 -19.07 28.52 8.80
N HIS A 597 -18.89 27.30 8.31
CA HIS A 597 -18.29 26.22 9.09
C HIS A 597 -16.84 26.53 9.48
N VAL A 598 -16.02 27.04 8.55
CA VAL A 598 -14.63 27.43 8.85
C VAL A 598 -14.54 28.66 9.75
N ARG A 599 -15.47 29.61 9.64
CA ARG A 599 -15.59 30.74 10.59
C ARG A 599 -15.82 30.22 12.00
N ARG A 600 -16.79 29.31 12.16
CA ARG A 600 -17.10 28.71 13.45
C ARG A 600 -15.93 27.93 14.02
N ALA A 601 -15.21 27.18 13.19
CA ALA A 601 -13.98 26.49 13.58
C ALA A 601 -12.92 27.47 14.09
N ALA A 602 -12.70 28.59 13.40
CA ALA A 602 -11.72 29.61 13.78
C ALA A 602 -12.09 30.33 15.09
N GLU A 603 -13.39 30.47 15.40
CA GLU A 603 -13.85 31.02 16.68
C GLU A 603 -13.62 30.08 17.85
N LEU A 604 -13.71 28.77 17.60
CA LEU A 604 -13.54 27.74 18.62
C LEU A 604 -12.07 27.39 18.87
N ALA A 605 -11.19 27.60 17.90
CA ALA A 605 -9.74 27.40 18.01
C ALA A 605 -8.95 28.58 17.41
N PRO A 606 -9.00 29.78 18.03
CA PRO A 606 -8.35 30.99 17.49
C PRO A 606 -6.82 30.88 17.38
N GLU A 607 -6.19 29.98 18.13
CA GLU A 607 -4.76 29.69 18.10
C GLU A 607 -4.34 28.71 16.99
N ASN A 608 -5.29 28.00 16.38
CA ASN A 608 -4.99 27.05 15.32
C ASN A 608 -4.71 27.79 14.00
N LYS A 609 -3.41 27.87 13.66
CA LYS A 609 -2.92 28.60 12.47
C LYS A 609 -3.52 28.09 11.17
N THR A 610 -3.65 26.77 11.00
CA THR A 610 -4.19 26.17 9.78
C THR A 610 -5.66 26.56 9.58
N ILE A 611 -6.48 26.49 10.64
CA ILE A 611 -7.89 26.91 10.57
C ILE A 611 -7.99 28.42 10.30
N ALA A 612 -7.16 29.24 10.95
CA ALA A 612 -7.13 30.68 10.75
C ALA A 612 -6.73 31.08 9.32
N GLU A 613 -5.77 30.35 8.72
CA GLU A 613 -5.35 30.54 7.33
C GLU A 613 -6.44 30.12 6.34
N ASN A 614 -7.08 28.97 6.55
CA ASN A 614 -8.22 28.53 5.76
C ASN A 614 -9.35 29.56 5.80
N PHE A 615 -9.70 30.06 6.99
CA PHE A 615 -10.74 31.07 7.15
C PHE A 615 -10.40 32.35 6.38
N ARG A 616 -9.16 32.85 6.52
CA ARG A 616 -8.70 34.05 5.82
C ARG A 616 -8.82 33.88 4.31
N PHE A 617 -8.27 32.78 3.77
CA PHE A 617 -8.30 32.47 2.35
C PHE A 617 -9.73 32.38 1.81
N MET A 618 -10.58 31.60 2.48
CA MET A 618 -11.97 31.40 2.05
C MET A 618 -12.77 32.70 2.12
N ARG A 619 -12.57 33.52 3.15
CA ARG A 619 -13.23 34.83 3.27
C ARG A 619 -12.86 35.75 2.10
N GLU A 620 -11.57 35.89 1.81
CA GLU A 620 -11.08 36.74 0.71
C GLU A 620 -11.61 36.27 -0.66
N LYS A 621 -11.56 34.95 -0.91
CA LYS A 621 -12.12 34.36 -2.13
C LYS A 621 -13.62 34.54 -2.22
N TYR A 622 -14.35 34.38 -1.13
CA TYR A 622 -15.81 34.55 -1.12
C TYR A 622 -16.21 35.98 -1.47
N THR A 623 -15.49 36.99 -0.94
CA THR A 623 -15.71 38.41 -1.30
C THR A 623 -15.54 38.65 -2.80
N GLN A 624 -14.52 38.05 -3.43
CA GLN A 624 -14.31 38.16 -4.88
C GLN A 624 -15.45 37.47 -5.66
N ILE A 625 -15.88 36.28 -5.22
CA ILE A 625 -16.97 35.53 -5.85
C ILE A 625 -18.30 36.30 -5.76
N SER A 626 -18.61 36.90 -4.60
CA SER A 626 -19.82 37.70 -4.42
C SER A 626 -19.80 38.97 -5.27
N ALA A 627 -18.65 39.66 -5.35
CA ALA A 627 -18.53 40.87 -6.17
C ALA A 627 -18.70 40.60 -7.68
N ASN A 628 -18.27 39.43 -8.17
CA ASN A 628 -18.43 39.03 -9.57
C ASN A 628 -19.87 38.57 -9.92
N LYS A 629 -20.65 38.11 -8.94
CA LYS A 629 -22.08 37.82 -9.15
C LYS A 629 -22.91 39.10 -9.29
N ASP A 630 -22.54 40.16 -8.57
CA ASP A 630 -23.22 41.47 -8.64
C ASP A 630 -22.91 42.26 -9.93
N THR A 631 -21.85 41.90 -10.67
CA THR A 631 -21.49 42.54 -11.96
C THR A 631 -21.98 41.79 -13.20
N GLY A 632 -22.37 40.51 -13.06
CA GLY A 632 -22.85 39.65 -14.15
C GLY A 632 -24.31 39.86 -14.59
N ASP A 633 -25.11 40.60 -13.81
CA ASP A 633 -26.53 40.88 -14.10
C ASP A 633 -26.77 42.27 -14.72
N LYS A 634 -25.69 42.92 -15.18
CA LYS A 634 -25.76 44.16 -15.97
C LYS A 634 -25.42 43.90 -17.43
N GLN A 635 -26.25 43.12 -18.13
CA GLN A 635 -26.43 43.36 -19.57
C GLN A 635 -27.23 44.66 -19.73
N PRO A 636 -26.80 45.59 -20.60
CA PRO A 636 -27.61 46.77 -20.89
C PRO A 636 -28.88 46.30 -21.62
N ARG A 637 -30.04 46.52 -20.99
CA ARG A 637 -31.30 46.58 -21.74
C ARG A 637 -31.16 47.76 -22.71
N THR A 638 -31.16 47.45 -24.00
CA THR A 638 -31.33 48.42 -25.09
C THR A 638 -32.57 49.27 -24.89
#